data_AF-A0A0E0FM93-F1
#
_entry.id   AF-A0A0E0FM93-F1
#
_cell.length_a   1.000
_cell.length_b   1.000
_cell.length_c   1.000
_cell.angle_alpha   90.00
_cell.angle_beta   90.00
_cell.angle_gamma   90.00
#
_symmetry.space_group_name_H-M   'P 1'
#
loop_
_entity.id
_entity.type
_entity.pdbx_description
1 polymer ?
#
loop_
_entity_poly.entity_id
_entity_poly.type
_entity_poly.pdbx_seq_one_letter_code
_entity_poly.pdbx_strand_id
1 'polypeptide(L)'
;MAAKSDDHSLPPGFGTRPWLVQGSRGDTLTFVDVSDVSLHETVVPEVRGKTCLGGMHGDWLLMLHESTADCFLLRISTNPRTKIQLPPLHQPLNFLSTIKMLESPDSPKCTILIASSPEVEEESYLLYCRPGEDEWTKLVSPFNDIHLSAFMCNYEGKICSACSNLVVIDMVDGKIQLQRVGTIKDEEKYARGSGCYHVVESCGKLFLLWIEELGCFGNDGLLTAIDVFCLDLELMSWERVESIGSDRTFLISENYTFSCPSIEGVLQGNCVYLVWSSCDSERLYKFCLDDMTISFQQILPQSTKPWCRAFWTVPASIESILPMEISDKPNSLLSTKLSKDILLNDLDEHDGLGNSLCLWEHLPVDLLELIVSNLSLVDRIRFPTVCMAWSKVSNPIEQAKVWPWLMHISKQDGMCRLFDPLRGEVYNMQVSIFDTNEDRHIFRSSKDGWVFTSAGIYGHDIFIINPFTEDIVEPPMFERRYHYNGVSFSSPNPMCPNCYFFGINSSLSGKFLNIHKWRHEETEWIEQRFEYDVPFPVGYNNPVMFCGKFYCLGRKGNLGAFDPTSNTWEILDKPEPIHVEMGLLENDHRGREFCYLVDLEGELISVLLHNASEAPRVFKLDLTKMSWVEVEDIGGGALFLDHRTSHGVGSPDGGHGNRIYFPRYSVDRKPVSYDMDNKMYYPSFYGHIEPLNCVWVVPNLHKNESTSED
;
A
#
# COMPACT_ATOMS: atom_id res chain seq x y z
N MET A 1 4.66 18.35 -20.74
CA MET A 1 5.68 18.89 -21.68
C MET A 1 6.38 20.01 -20.93
N ALA A 2 7.63 19.83 -20.48
CA ALA A 2 8.32 20.78 -19.61
C ALA A 2 8.67 22.08 -20.35
N ALA A 3 8.53 23.23 -19.70
CA ALA A 3 9.03 24.50 -20.21
C ALA A 3 10.55 24.55 -19.97
N LYS A 4 11.34 24.46 -21.04
CA LYS A 4 12.80 24.66 -20.94
C LYS A 4 13.12 26.14 -20.80
N SER A 5 13.76 26.49 -19.68
CA SER A 5 14.39 27.79 -19.49
C SER A 5 15.86 27.69 -19.91
N ASP A 6 16.28 28.47 -20.90
CA ASP A 6 17.69 28.67 -21.23
C ASP A 6 18.40 29.56 -20.18
N ASP A 7 17.65 30.14 -19.24
CA ASP A 7 18.17 30.89 -18.11
C ASP A 7 18.58 29.92 -16.98
N HIS A 8 19.79 30.09 -16.43
CA HIS A 8 20.34 29.31 -15.31
C HIS A 8 19.59 29.52 -13.99
N SER A 9 18.53 30.33 -14.00
CA SER A 9 17.65 30.62 -12.88
C SER A 9 16.85 29.40 -12.42
N LEU A 10 16.69 29.26 -11.12
CA LEU A 10 15.80 28.27 -10.53
C LEU A 10 14.32 28.62 -10.75
N PRO A 11 13.42 27.63 -10.68
CA PRO A 11 11.98 27.85 -10.81
C PRO A 11 11.44 28.87 -9.79
N PRO A 12 10.47 29.71 -10.17
CA PRO A 12 9.80 30.61 -9.23
C PRO A 12 9.20 29.85 -8.04
N GLY A 13 9.50 30.28 -6.81
CA GLY A 13 9.01 29.63 -5.58
C GLY A 13 9.86 28.46 -5.08
N PHE A 14 10.92 28.09 -5.79
CA PHE A 14 11.93 27.17 -5.24
C PHE A 14 12.56 27.80 -3.98
N GLY A 15 12.71 27.00 -2.92
CA GLY A 15 13.25 27.46 -1.64
C GLY A 15 12.22 28.07 -0.67
N THR A 16 10.95 28.25 -1.07
CA THR A 16 9.89 28.75 -0.17
C THR A 16 8.96 27.65 0.34
N ARG A 17 9.04 26.45 -0.23
CA ARG A 17 8.28 25.24 0.13
C ARG A 17 9.13 24.00 -0.23
N PRO A 18 8.73 22.78 0.18
CA PRO A 18 9.38 21.56 -0.28
C PRO A 18 9.21 21.35 -1.79
N TRP A 19 10.27 20.87 -2.45
CA TRP A 19 10.28 20.51 -3.87
C TRP A 19 10.95 19.16 -4.05
N LEU A 20 10.56 18.42 -5.10
CA LEU A 20 11.33 17.28 -5.55
C LEU A 20 12.35 17.73 -6.60
N VAL A 21 13.59 17.25 -6.47
CA VAL A 21 14.67 17.54 -7.41
C VAL A 21 15.21 16.22 -7.93
N GLN A 22 15.40 16.15 -9.24
CA GLN A 22 15.93 14.99 -9.92
C GLN A 22 17.11 15.39 -10.79
N GLY A 23 18.23 14.69 -10.61
CA GLY A 23 19.39 14.81 -11.49
C GLY A 23 19.29 13.87 -12.68
N SER A 24 19.32 14.43 -13.90
CA SER A 24 19.64 13.63 -15.09
C SER A 24 21.16 13.52 -15.21
N ARG A 25 21.69 12.43 -15.79
CA ARG A 25 23.14 12.34 -16.13
C ARG A 25 23.60 13.38 -17.15
N GLY A 26 22.66 14.15 -17.72
CA GLY A 26 22.93 15.34 -18.54
C GLY A 26 23.35 16.54 -17.68
N ASP A 27 23.21 17.74 -18.23
CA ASP A 27 23.49 19.01 -17.55
C ASP A 27 22.22 19.68 -17.03
N THR A 28 21.15 18.93 -16.80
CA THR A 28 19.84 19.47 -16.43
C THR A 28 19.35 18.83 -15.14
N LEU A 29 18.87 19.66 -14.23
CA LEU A 29 18.08 19.25 -13.07
C LEU A 29 16.60 19.46 -13.38
N THR A 30 15.79 18.48 -13.03
CA THR A 30 14.32 18.55 -13.09
C THR A 30 13.79 18.86 -11.70
N PHE A 31 12.91 19.83 -11.60
CA PHE A 31 12.26 20.29 -10.38
C PHE A 31 10.77 20.00 -10.50
N VAL A 32 10.21 19.31 -9.51
CA VAL A 32 8.77 19.08 -9.41
C VAL A 32 8.23 19.92 -8.25
N ASP A 33 7.35 20.86 -8.57
CA ASP A 33 6.60 21.58 -7.55
C ASP A 33 5.49 20.66 -7.04
N VAL A 34 5.50 20.34 -5.75
CA VAL A 34 4.52 19.40 -5.19
C VAL A 34 3.13 20.00 -5.00
N SER A 35 2.98 21.31 -5.13
CA SER A 35 1.67 21.98 -5.02
C SER A 35 0.77 21.72 -6.23
N ASP A 36 1.34 21.65 -7.43
CA ASP A 36 0.61 21.48 -8.69
C ASP A 36 1.20 20.38 -9.59
N VAL A 37 2.25 19.70 -9.12
CA VAL A 37 2.99 18.65 -9.84
C VAL A 37 3.63 19.18 -11.14
N SER A 38 3.86 20.49 -11.24
CA SER A 38 4.47 21.09 -12.42
C SER A 38 5.96 20.76 -12.51
N LEU A 39 6.39 20.45 -13.74
CA LEU A 39 7.76 20.07 -14.06
C LEU A 39 8.52 21.25 -14.67
N HIS A 40 9.64 21.59 -14.06
CA HIS A 40 10.55 22.64 -14.51
C HIS A 40 11.95 22.07 -14.73
N GLU A 41 12.60 22.45 -15.82
CA GLU A 41 13.95 22.02 -16.14
C GLU A 41 14.91 23.22 -16.07
N THR A 42 16.04 23.05 -15.40
CA THR A 42 17.09 24.08 -15.30
C THR A 42 18.44 23.50 -15.69
N VAL A 43 19.17 24.22 -16.55
CA VAL A 43 20.53 23.84 -16.95
C VAL A 43 21.52 24.15 -15.82
N VAL A 44 22.12 23.08 -15.30
CA VAL A 44 23.14 23.05 -14.26
C VAL A 44 24.38 22.32 -14.82
N PRO A 45 25.30 23.04 -15.48
CA PRO A 45 26.47 22.41 -16.10
C PRO A 45 27.33 21.57 -15.14
N GLU A 46 27.33 21.92 -13.86
CA GLU A 46 28.07 21.25 -12.79
C GLU A 46 27.64 19.79 -12.56
N VAL A 47 26.40 19.42 -12.92
CA VAL A 47 25.91 18.04 -12.74
C VAL A 47 26.17 17.13 -13.95
N ARG A 48 26.76 17.67 -15.03
CA ARG A 48 27.00 16.91 -16.26
C ARG A 48 27.84 15.66 -16.02
N GLY A 49 27.28 14.50 -16.35
CA GLY A 49 27.93 13.19 -16.16
C GLY A 49 28.09 12.80 -14.69
N LYS A 50 27.40 13.48 -13.77
CA LYS A 50 27.41 13.19 -12.34
C LYS A 50 26.09 12.52 -11.93
N THR A 51 26.17 11.67 -10.92
CA THR A 51 25.04 11.03 -10.25
C THR A 51 24.78 11.80 -8.96
N CYS A 52 23.53 12.19 -8.73
CA CYS A 52 23.15 12.82 -7.46
C CYS A 52 22.87 11.71 -6.44
N LEU A 53 23.63 11.69 -5.35
CA LEU A 53 23.45 10.69 -4.28
C LEU A 53 22.29 11.08 -3.34
N GLY A 54 21.92 12.36 -3.27
CA GLY A 54 20.71 12.85 -2.60
C GLY A 54 20.81 14.28 -2.10
N GLY A 55 19.69 14.77 -1.55
CA GLY A 55 19.57 16.06 -0.87
C GLY A 55 19.97 15.96 0.60
N MET A 56 20.78 16.90 1.08
CA MET A 56 21.44 16.79 2.38
C MET A 56 20.86 17.72 3.44
N HIS A 57 20.82 19.02 3.16
CA HIS A 57 20.32 20.05 4.08
C HIS A 57 19.89 21.26 3.25
N GLY A 58 18.59 21.59 3.23
CA GLY A 58 18.11 22.66 2.36
C GLY A 58 18.25 22.32 0.88
N ASP A 59 19.14 23.05 0.21
CA ASP A 59 19.38 23.02 -1.24
C ASP A 59 20.78 22.48 -1.60
N TRP A 60 21.43 21.77 -0.67
CA TRP A 60 22.70 21.10 -0.92
C TRP A 60 22.49 19.68 -1.47
N LEU A 61 23.17 19.40 -2.58
CA LEU A 61 23.20 18.10 -3.23
C LEU A 61 24.58 17.46 -3.09
N LEU A 62 24.62 16.15 -2.82
CA LEU A 62 25.86 15.37 -2.92
C LEU A 62 25.97 14.76 -4.31
N MET A 63 27.04 15.12 -5.03
CA MET A 63 27.27 14.72 -6.42
C MET A 63 28.47 13.79 -6.52
N LEU A 64 28.35 12.73 -7.33
CA LEU A 64 29.41 11.75 -7.58
C LEU A 64 29.63 11.51 -9.08
N HIS A 65 30.88 11.46 -9.52
CA HIS A 65 31.25 10.95 -10.83
C HIS A 65 31.76 9.52 -10.73
N GLU A 66 30.92 8.55 -11.07
CA GLU A 66 31.20 7.12 -10.87
C GLU A 66 32.58 6.68 -11.40
N SER A 67 32.98 7.11 -12.61
CA SER A 67 34.24 6.64 -13.19
C SER A 67 35.51 7.34 -12.68
N THR A 68 35.39 8.52 -12.05
CA THR A 68 36.55 9.28 -11.55
C THR A 68 36.58 9.35 -10.03
N ALA A 69 35.54 8.85 -9.37
CA ALA A 69 35.28 9.00 -7.94
C ALA A 69 35.17 10.47 -7.47
N ASP A 70 35.14 11.46 -8.37
CA ASP A 70 35.02 12.88 -8.02
C ASP A 70 33.69 13.12 -7.27
N CYS A 71 33.81 13.57 -6.02
CA CYS A 71 32.71 13.73 -5.08
C CYS A 71 32.69 15.17 -4.52
N PHE A 72 31.53 15.81 -4.51
CA PHE A 72 31.41 17.19 -4.05
C PHE A 72 29.99 17.54 -3.60
N LEU A 73 29.88 18.55 -2.73
CA LEU A 73 28.60 19.20 -2.42
C LEU A 73 28.35 20.36 -3.38
N LEU A 74 27.10 20.47 -3.84
CA LEU A 74 26.63 21.54 -4.73
C LEU A 74 25.45 22.26 -4.10
N ARG A 75 25.56 23.58 -3.90
CA ARG A 75 24.43 24.43 -3.49
C ARG A 75 23.73 24.99 -4.72
N ILE A 76 22.49 24.57 -4.97
CA ILE A 76 21.81 24.91 -6.23
C ILE A 76 21.16 26.29 -6.23
N SER A 77 20.85 26.90 -5.08
CA SER A 77 20.21 28.24 -5.00
C SER A 77 21.12 29.42 -5.32
N THR A 78 22.42 29.22 -5.33
CA THR A 78 23.40 30.30 -5.51
C THR A 78 23.72 30.53 -6.99
N ASN A 79 23.96 31.79 -7.38
CA ASN A 79 24.43 32.15 -8.71
C ASN A 79 25.65 33.11 -8.61
N PRO A 80 26.88 32.66 -8.93
CA PRO A 80 27.24 31.30 -9.37
C PRO A 80 27.00 30.25 -8.27
N ARG A 81 26.84 28.99 -8.67
CA ARG A 81 26.60 27.89 -7.73
C ARG A 81 27.84 27.60 -6.88
N THR A 82 27.64 27.47 -5.57
CA THR A 82 28.72 27.12 -4.64
C THR A 82 29.00 25.63 -4.70
N LYS A 83 30.28 25.28 -4.91
CA LYS A 83 30.79 23.91 -4.89
C LYS A 83 31.78 23.74 -3.73
N ILE A 84 31.61 22.70 -2.93
CA ILE A 84 32.56 22.27 -1.90
C ILE A 84 33.11 20.90 -2.32
N GLN A 85 34.40 20.84 -2.61
CA GLN A 85 35.05 19.60 -2.99
C GLN A 85 35.22 18.67 -1.78
N LEU A 86 34.93 17.39 -1.97
CA LEU A 86 35.15 16.33 -0.99
C LEU A 86 36.24 15.36 -1.48
N PRO A 87 36.80 14.51 -0.59
CA PRO A 87 37.66 13.41 -1.00
C PRO A 87 36.99 12.51 -2.05
N PRO A 88 37.76 11.91 -2.98
CA PRO A 88 37.21 10.96 -3.94
C PRO A 88 36.51 9.78 -3.25
N LEU A 89 35.29 9.45 -3.68
CA LEU A 89 34.48 8.36 -3.14
C LEU A 89 34.55 7.15 -4.08
N HIS A 90 35.32 6.14 -3.71
CA HIS A 90 35.60 4.96 -4.55
C HIS A 90 34.60 3.82 -4.38
N GLN A 91 33.70 3.92 -3.39
CA GLN A 91 32.75 2.86 -3.07
C GLN A 91 31.73 2.67 -4.20
N PRO A 92 31.43 1.41 -4.57
CA PRO A 92 30.33 1.10 -5.49
C PRO A 92 29.01 1.66 -5.00
N LEU A 93 28.22 2.25 -5.91
CA LEU A 93 26.95 2.88 -5.59
C LEU A 93 25.97 1.93 -4.91
N ASN A 94 25.93 0.67 -5.35
CA ASN A 94 25.08 -0.37 -4.77
C ASN A 94 25.39 -0.70 -3.30
N PHE A 95 26.55 -0.26 -2.79
CA PHE A 95 26.91 -0.44 -1.38
C PHE A 95 26.55 0.79 -0.53
N LEU A 96 26.19 1.92 -1.14
CA LEU A 96 25.82 3.13 -0.41
C LEU A 96 24.35 3.06 0.01
N SER A 97 24.06 3.38 1.26
CA SER A 97 22.70 3.36 1.81
C SER A 97 22.24 4.77 2.20
N THR A 98 22.31 5.12 3.48
CA THR A 98 21.86 6.42 4.00
C THR A 98 23.01 7.40 4.10
N ILE A 99 22.73 8.65 3.73
CA ILE A 99 23.69 9.75 3.82
C ILE A 99 23.09 10.82 4.75
N LYS A 100 23.86 11.27 5.73
CA LYS A 100 23.45 12.30 6.70
C LYS A 100 24.59 13.30 6.94
N MET A 101 24.23 14.44 7.50
CA MET A 101 25.18 15.46 7.96
C MET A 101 24.83 15.88 9.38
N LEU A 102 25.86 16.03 10.23
CA LEU A 102 25.68 16.52 11.61
C LEU A 102 25.33 18.01 11.67
N GLU A 103 25.92 18.82 10.79
CA GLU A 103 25.68 20.26 10.71
C GLU A 103 25.66 20.73 9.24
N SER A 104 25.11 21.91 9.00
CA SER A 104 25.09 22.57 7.67
C SER A 104 26.49 22.65 7.06
N PRO A 105 26.66 22.50 5.73
CA PRO A 105 27.95 22.66 5.04
C PRO A 105 28.60 24.03 5.20
N ASP A 106 27.85 25.05 5.63
CA ASP A 106 28.40 26.36 5.97
C ASP A 106 29.14 26.37 7.33
N SER A 107 28.90 25.36 8.17
CA SER A 107 29.56 25.24 9.47
C SER A 107 30.93 24.58 9.34
N PRO A 108 31.97 25.08 10.04
CA PRO A 108 33.26 24.41 10.10
C PRO A 108 33.22 23.05 10.81
N LYS A 109 32.11 22.72 11.49
CA LYS A 109 31.88 21.43 12.14
C LYS A 109 31.10 20.45 11.26
N CYS A 110 30.75 20.83 10.03
CA CYS A 110 30.07 19.94 9.09
C CYS A 110 30.86 18.64 8.94
N THR A 111 30.17 17.53 9.18
CA THR A 111 30.70 16.18 8.96
C THR A 111 29.66 15.43 8.18
N ILE A 112 30.07 14.87 7.05
CA ILE A 112 29.24 14.06 6.16
C ILE A 112 29.44 12.61 6.57
N LEU A 113 28.34 11.88 6.72
CA LEU A 113 28.32 10.47 7.10
C LEU A 113 27.58 9.68 6.02
N ILE A 114 28.22 8.62 5.54
CA ILE A 114 27.67 7.70 4.55
C ILE A 114 27.69 6.29 5.17
N ALA A 115 26.51 5.71 5.36
CA ALA A 115 26.39 4.30 5.71
C ALA A 115 26.58 3.45 4.46
N SER A 116 27.44 2.44 4.58
CA SER A 116 27.69 1.47 3.53
C SER A 116 27.39 0.05 4.02
N SER A 117 26.62 -0.68 3.21
CA SER A 117 26.29 -2.07 3.42
C SER A 117 26.69 -2.88 2.18
N PRO A 118 27.88 -3.48 2.15
CA PRO A 118 28.25 -4.43 1.10
C PRO A 118 27.38 -5.70 1.15
N GLU A 119 27.47 -6.54 0.12
CA GLU A 119 26.66 -7.78 0.00
C GLU A 119 26.86 -8.72 1.21
N VAL A 120 25.91 -9.66 1.38
CA VAL A 120 25.52 -10.43 2.60
C VAL A 120 26.66 -11.02 3.45
N GLU A 121 27.89 -11.10 2.96
CA GLU A 121 29.05 -11.67 3.66
C GLU A 121 30.01 -10.63 4.28
N GLU A 122 29.82 -9.32 4.05
CA GLU A 122 30.70 -8.26 4.58
C GLU A 122 30.03 -7.38 5.65
N GLU A 123 30.82 -6.92 6.64
CA GLU A 123 30.35 -6.05 7.72
C GLU A 123 29.99 -4.63 7.23
N SER A 124 28.82 -4.11 7.63
CA SER A 124 28.43 -2.73 7.36
C SER A 124 29.33 -1.73 8.08
N TYR A 125 29.60 -0.58 7.46
CA TYR A 125 30.49 0.44 8.00
C TYR A 125 30.02 1.86 7.67
N LEU A 126 30.51 2.84 8.44
CA LEU A 126 30.32 4.25 8.18
C LEU A 126 31.57 4.83 7.50
N LEU A 127 31.36 5.66 6.49
CA LEU A 127 32.36 6.57 5.97
C LEU A 127 32.03 7.96 6.49
N TYR A 128 33.05 8.72 6.89
CA TYR A 128 32.87 10.12 7.18
C TYR A 128 34.05 10.98 6.73
N CYS A 129 33.74 12.23 6.41
CA CYS A 129 34.74 13.26 6.16
C CYS A 129 34.18 14.64 6.57
N ARG A 130 35.10 15.58 6.81
CA ARG A 130 34.78 17.00 6.88
C ARG A 130 35.16 17.69 5.57
N PRO A 131 34.42 18.73 5.15
CA PRO A 131 34.86 19.59 4.06
C PRO A 131 36.31 20.08 4.24
N GLY A 132 37.15 19.84 3.23
CA GLY A 132 38.57 20.21 3.24
C GLY A 132 39.53 19.13 3.71
N GLU A 133 39.04 17.96 4.14
CA GLU A 133 39.87 16.76 4.30
C GLU A 133 40.19 16.13 2.93
N ASP A 134 41.27 15.34 2.86
CA ASP A 134 41.75 14.72 1.63
C ASP A 134 41.30 13.25 1.45
N GLU A 135 40.81 12.61 2.52
CA GLU A 135 40.43 11.19 2.54
C GLU A 135 39.13 10.94 3.33
N TRP A 136 38.39 9.90 2.94
CA TRP A 136 37.26 9.38 3.73
C TRP A 136 37.77 8.47 4.86
N THR A 137 37.33 8.72 6.08
CA THR A 137 37.64 7.83 7.21
C THR A 137 36.58 6.73 7.30
N LYS A 138 37.04 5.47 7.30
CA LYS A 138 36.19 4.28 7.51
C LYS A 138 36.09 3.94 8.99
N LEU A 139 34.87 3.74 9.46
CA LEU A 139 34.55 3.30 10.82
C LEU A 139 33.64 2.08 10.76
N VAL A 140 34.16 0.95 11.23
CA VAL A 140 33.37 -0.27 11.40
C VAL A 140 32.66 -0.20 12.75
N SER A 141 31.39 -0.61 12.79
CA SER A 141 30.63 -0.69 14.03
C SER A 141 31.38 -1.56 15.04
N PRO A 142 31.59 -1.11 16.30
CA PRO A 142 32.11 -1.99 17.34
C PRO A 142 31.09 -3.05 17.79
N PHE A 143 29.86 -2.98 17.27
CA PHE A 143 28.76 -3.87 17.61
C PHE A 143 28.45 -4.80 16.43
N ASN A 144 28.70 -6.10 16.61
CA ASN A 144 28.47 -7.12 15.57
C ASN A 144 26.98 -7.35 15.27
N ASP A 145 26.07 -6.90 16.14
CA ASP A 145 24.61 -7.03 16.02
C ASP A 145 23.94 -5.79 15.41
N ILE A 146 24.71 -4.77 15.01
CA ILE A 146 24.17 -3.49 14.53
C ILE A 146 24.56 -3.27 13.07
N HIS A 147 23.55 -3.30 12.20
CA HIS A 147 23.66 -2.84 10.83
C HIS A 147 23.35 -1.34 10.77
N LEU A 148 24.37 -0.56 10.47
CA LEU A 148 24.26 0.89 10.27
C LEU A 148 23.79 1.11 8.84
N SER A 149 22.48 1.06 8.60
CA SER A 149 21.84 1.19 7.27
C SER A 149 20.73 2.25 7.26
N ALA A 150 19.59 1.99 6.60
CA ALA A 150 18.44 2.88 6.32
C ALA A 150 17.80 3.62 7.53
N PHE A 151 18.29 3.38 8.74
CA PHE A 151 17.63 3.77 10.00
C PHE A 151 18.27 5.00 10.66
N MET A 152 19.14 5.71 9.95
CA MET A 152 19.79 6.91 10.49
C MET A 152 18.91 8.15 10.30
N CYS A 153 18.74 8.94 11.35
CA CYS A 153 18.10 10.26 11.30
C CYS A 153 18.81 11.24 12.24
N ASN A 154 18.55 12.54 12.08
CA ASN A 154 19.04 13.56 12.99
C ASN A 154 18.11 13.63 14.21
N TYR A 155 18.66 13.60 15.41
CA TYR A 155 17.93 13.72 16.67
C TYR A 155 18.75 14.58 17.65
N GLU A 156 18.17 15.72 18.07
CA GLU A 156 18.80 16.66 19.01
C GLU A 156 20.23 17.09 18.59
N GLY A 157 20.47 17.28 17.29
CA GLY A 157 21.79 17.69 16.76
C GLY A 157 22.83 16.56 16.70
N LYS A 158 22.42 15.32 16.96
CA LYS A 158 23.23 14.11 16.75
C LYS A 158 22.59 13.25 15.67
N ILE A 159 23.33 12.29 15.12
CA ILE A 159 22.72 11.27 14.28
C ILE A 159 22.39 10.07 15.15
N CYS A 160 21.18 9.55 15.07
CA CYS A 160 20.82 8.30 15.71
C CYS A 160 20.43 7.25 14.67
N SER A 161 20.81 6.00 14.93
CA SER A 161 20.29 4.84 14.23
C SER A 161 19.29 4.16 15.15
N ALA A 162 18.03 4.03 14.74
CA ALA A 162 16.96 3.49 15.58
C ALA A 162 16.17 2.39 14.83
N CYS A 163 16.51 1.13 15.08
CA CYS A 163 15.72 -0.03 14.61
C CYS A 163 15.46 -0.97 15.78
N SER A 164 16.29 -1.99 15.96
CA SER A 164 16.28 -2.83 17.18
C SER A 164 17.16 -2.30 18.30
N ASN A 165 18.02 -1.34 17.98
CA ASN A 165 18.91 -0.67 18.92
C ASN A 165 18.84 0.82 18.65
N LEU A 166 18.89 1.62 19.71
CA LEU A 166 19.13 3.05 19.61
C LEU A 166 20.62 3.29 19.76
N VAL A 167 21.27 3.74 18.69
CA VAL A 167 22.69 4.09 18.67
C VAL A 167 22.83 5.55 18.34
N VAL A 168 23.53 6.29 19.19
CA VAL A 168 23.88 7.68 18.95
C VAL A 168 25.27 7.74 18.32
N ILE A 169 25.35 8.46 17.20
CA ILE A 169 26.54 8.74 16.41
C ILE A 169 26.85 10.23 16.59
N ASP A 170 27.98 10.50 17.24
CA ASP A 170 28.38 11.86 17.61
C ASP A 170 29.88 12.07 17.40
N MET A 171 30.30 13.32 17.24
CA MET A 171 31.69 13.72 17.09
C MET A 171 32.25 14.12 18.46
N VAL A 172 33.05 13.25 19.06
CA VAL A 172 33.69 13.47 20.37
C VAL A 172 35.21 13.51 20.19
N ASP A 173 35.84 14.59 20.66
CA ASP A 173 37.29 14.82 20.55
C ASP A 173 37.84 14.69 19.11
N GLY A 174 37.04 15.11 18.13
CA GLY A 174 37.41 15.09 16.72
C GLY A 174 37.32 13.72 16.04
N LYS A 175 36.74 12.71 16.69
CA LYS A 175 36.44 11.39 16.10
C LYS A 175 34.96 11.05 16.25
N ILE A 176 34.42 10.35 15.26
CA ILE A 176 33.07 9.77 15.38
C ILE A 176 33.10 8.64 16.40
N GLN A 177 32.20 8.68 17.36
CA GLN A 177 31.95 7.63 18.34
C GLN A 177 30.52 7.11 18.20
N LEU A 178 30.37 5.79 18.38
CA LEU A 178 29.08 5.12 18.43
C LEU A 178 28.78 4.72 19.87
N GLN A 179 27.67 5.21 20.40
CA GLN A 179 27.19 4.87 21.73
C GLN A 179 25.84 4.18 21.63
N ARG A 180 25.79 2.90 22.01
CA ARG A 180 24.51 2.18 22.19
C ARG A 180 23.82 2.70 23.44
N VAL A 181 22.65 3.32 23.26
CA VAL A 181 21.81 3.83 24.35
C VAL A 181 21.01 2.69 24.96
N GLY A 182 20.44 1.82 24.12
CA GLY A 182 19.74 0.63 24.58
C GLY A 182 19.19 -0.21 23.43
N THR A 183 18.60 -1.34 23.80
CA THR A 183 17.89 -2.23 22.87
C THR A 183 16.42 -1.83 22.86
N ILE A 184 15.87 -1.59 21.67
CA ILE A 184 14.46 -1.24 21.50
C ILE A 184 13.67 -2.54 21.39
N LYS A 185 12.66 -2.69 22.25
CA LYS A 185 11.65 -3.74 22.15
C LYS A 185 10.70 -3.41 21.02
N ASP A 186 10.41 -4.41 20.23
CA ASP A 186 9.50 -4.27 19.11
C ASP A 186 8.70 -5.55 19.01
N GLU A 187 7.54 -5.53 19.66
CA GLU A 187 6.66 -6.69 19.79
C GLU A 187 6.15 -7.13 18.41
N GLU A 188 6.06 -6.18 17.47
CA GLU A 188 5.63 -6.45 16.10
C GLU A 188 6.79 -6.72 15.14
N LYS A 189 8.07 -6.66 15.57
CA LYS A 189 9.24 -6.77 14.65
C LYS A 189 9.20 -8.00 13.75
N TYR A 190 8.89 -9.15 14.34
CA TYR A 190 8.88 -10.42 13.61
C TYR A 190 7.64 -10.55 12.73
N ALA A 191 6.62 -9.76 13.03
CA ALA A 191 5.34 -9.76 12.38
C ALA A 191 5.30 -8.82 11.18
N ARG A 192 6.05 -7.72 11.25
CA ARG A 192 6.42 -6.90 10.11
C ARG A 192 7.28 -7.74 9.16
N GLY A 193 6.66 -8.24 8.08
CA GLY A 193 7.27 -9.14 7.11
C GLY A 193 8.32 -8.47 6.22
N SER A 194 8.31 -8.79 4.92
CA SER A 194 9.10 -8.06 3.92
C SER A 194 8.46 -6.68 3.72
N GLY A 195 9.20 -5.61 3.98
CA GLY A 195 8.75 -4.23 3.79
C GLY A 195 9.90 -3.24 3.95
N CYS A 196 9.65 -2.00 3.61
CA CYS A 196 10.63 -0.91 3.71
C CYS A 196 10.45 -0.17 5.03
N TYR A 197 11.58 0.15 5.67
CA TYR A 197 11.59 0.82 6.95
C TYR A 197 12.26 2.19 6.83
N HIS A 198 11.64 3.19 7.44
CA HIS A 198 12.16 4.54 7.48
C HIS A 198 12.07 5.07 8.90
N VAL A 199 13.10 5.81 9.32
CA VAL A 199 13.10 6.48 10.63
C VAL A 199 13.12 7.98 10.38
N VAL A 200 12.31 8.70 11.15
CA VAL A 200 12.22 10.16 11.07
C VAL A 200 12.10 10.76 12.46
N GLU A 201 12.82 11.84 12.68
CA GLU A 201 12.62 12.69 13.83
C GLU A 201 11.59 13.76 13.51
N SER A 202 10.68 13.99 14.44
CA SER A 202 9.69 15.05 14.35
C SER A 202 9.34 15.57 15.73
N CYS A 203 9.60 16.86 15.96
CA CYS A 203 9.27 17.57 17.19
C CYS A 203 9.81 16.91 18.47
N GLY A 204 11.05 16.44 18.44
CA GLY A 204 11.73 15.77 19.55
C GLY A 204 11.31 14.31 19.77
N LYS A 205 10.57 13.72 18.84
CA LYS A 205 10.15 12.32 18.89
C LYS A 205 10.71 11.55 17.70
N LEU A 206 11.05 10.29 17.93
CA LEU A 206 11.47 9.37 16.87
C LEU A 206 10.29 8.55 16.41
N PHE A 207 10.08 8.52 15.10
CA PHE A 207 9.07 7.71 14.44
C PHE A 207 9.73 6.66 13.55
N LEU A 208 9.18 5.45 13.55
CA LEU A 208 9.48 4.39 12.62
C LEU A 208 8.27 4.20 11.72
N LEU A 209 8.49 4.25 10.41
CA LEU A 209 7.50 3.88 9.41
C LEU A 209 7.85 2.51 8.85
N TRP A 210 6.84 1.66 8.75
CA TRP A 210 6.90 0.40 8.03
C TRP A 210 5.94 0.46 6.85
N ILE A 211 6.50 0.35 5.64
CA ILE A 211 5.77 0.37 4.38
C ILE A 211 5.72 -1.06 3.85
N GLU A 212 4.52 -1.61 3.73
CA GLU A 212 4.27 -2.95 3.21
C GLU A 212 4.00 -2.88 1.70
N GLU A 213 4.68 -3.76 0.94
CA GLU A 213 4.42 -4.00 -0.47
C GLU A 213 3.80 -5.40 -0.65
N LEU A 214 2.88 -5.54 -1.61
CA LEU A 214 2.31 -6.87 -1.86
C LEU A 214 3.26 -7.76 -2.67
N GLY A 215 3.51 -8.96 -2.14
CA GLY A 215 4.19 -10.04 -2.85
C GLY A 215 5.72 -9.99 -2.71
N CYS A 216 6.42 -10.81 -3.48
CA CYS A 216 7.88 -10.92 -3.38
C CYS A 216 8.63 -9.93 -4.30
N PHE A 217 7.94 -9.25 -5.22
CA PHE A 217 8.52 -8.37 -6.24
C PHE A 217 8.71 -6.94 -5.73
N GLY A 218 9.87 -6.68 -5.13
CA GLY A 218 10.23 -5.33 -4.68
C GLY A 218 10.18 -4.29 -5.80
N ASN A 219 9.67 -3.09 -5.48
CA ASN A 219 9.50 -1.95 -6.41
C ASN A 219 8.47 -2.14 -7.53
N ASP A 220 7.52 -3.07 -7.41
CA ASP A 220 6.42 -3.16 -8.38
C ASP A 220 5.35 -2.07 -8.17
N GLY A 221 5.44 -1.31 -7.07
CA GLY A 221 4.64 -0.12 -6.81
C GLY A 221 3.23 -0.41 -6.28
N LEU A 222 3.00 -1.61 -5.73
CA LEU A 222 1.74 -2.00 -5.10
C LEU A 222 1.86 -1.97 -3.57
N LEU A 223 1.58 -0.81 -3.00
CA LEU A 223 1.68 -0.50 -1.57
C LEU A 223 0.39 -0.94 -0.87
N THR A 224 0.49 -1.75 0.19
CA THR A 224 -0.69 -2.33 0.89
C THR A 224 -0.94 -1.75 2.25
N ALA A 225 0.11 -1.28 2.93
CA ALA A 225 0.00 -0.67 4.24
C ALA A 225 1.14 0.31 4.49
N ILE A 226 0.85 1.31 5.31
CA ILE A 226 1.86 2.08 6.03
C ILE A 226 1.46 2.11 7.49
N ASP A 227 2.32 1.59 8.35
CA ASP A 227 2.13 1.64 9.79
C ASP A 227 3.21 2.53 10.40
N VAL A 228 2.82 3.36 11.36
CA VAL A 228 3.69 4.34 12.01
C VAL A 228 3.78 4.03 13.49
N PHE A 229 5.01 4.07 14.00
CA PHE A 229 5.33 3.81 15.39
C PHE A 229 6.10 4.99 15.96
N CYS A 230 5.84 5.36 17.21
CA CYS A 230 6.61 6.33 17.96
C CYS A 230 7.48 5.58 18.99
N LEU A 231 8.73 6.00 19.16
CA LEU A 231 9.61 5.41 20.18
C LEU A 231 9.24 5.97 21.55
N ASP A 232 8.89 5.10 22.50
CA ASP A 232 8.92 5.42 23.91
C ASP A 232 10.37 5.24 24.42
N LEU A 233 11.02 6.35 24.80
CA LEU A 233 12.40 6.36 25.29
C LEU A 233 12.53 5.81 26.73
N GLU A 234 11.47 5.85 27.54
CA GLU A 234 11.47 5.33 28.91
C GLU A 234 11.34 3.81 28.91
N LEU A 235 10.41 3.29 28.11
CA LEU A 235 10.17 1.86 27.94
C LEU A 235 11.13 1.21 26.95
N MET A 236 11.81 2.02 26.12
CA MET A 236 12.62 1.59 25.00
C MET A 236 11.83 0.64 24.09
N SER A 237 10.65 1.07 23.65
CA SER A 237 9.75 0.27 22.81
C SER A 237 9.11 1.09 21.69
N TRP A 238 8.92 0.47 20.53
CA TRP A 238 8.10 1.05 19.46
C TRP A 238 6.61 0.88 19.77
N GLU A 239 5.87 1.98 19.80
CA GLU A 239 4.43 2.00 20.03
C GLU A 239 3.69 2.48 18.78
N ARG A 240 2.69 1.73 18.32
CA ARG A 240 1.89 2.10 17.16
C ARG A 240 1.11 3.38 17.43
N VAL A 241 1.09 4.29 16.46
CA VAL A 241 0.33 5.55 16.52
C VAL A 241 -0.61 5.69 15.34
N GLU A 242 -1.81 6.24 15.59
CA GLU A 242 -2.77 6.58 14.53
C GLU A 242 -2.50 7.94 13.89
N SER A 243 -1.63 8.74 14.51
CA SER A 243 -1.34 10.10 14.04
C SER A 243 0.09 10.52 14.33
N ILE A 244 0.64 11.30 13.39
CA ILE A 244 1.95 11.96 13.48
C ILE A 244 1.82 13.46 13.86
N GLY A 245 0.59 13.92 14.12
CA GLY A 245 0.24 15.32 14.35
C GLY A 245 -0.47 15.95 13.16
N SER A 246 -1.55 16.70 13.43
CA SER A 246 -2.35 17.39 12.40
C SER A 246 -1.62 18.54 11.71
N ASP A 247 -0.49 18.98 12.26
CA ASP A 247 0.37 20.04 11.73
C ASP A 247 1.65 19.50 11.10
N ARG A 248 1.80 18.18 10.96
CA ARG A 248 3.02 17.54 10.45
C ARG A 248 2.75 16.60 9.29
N THR A 249 3.73 16.52 8.40
CA THR A 249 3.77 15.53 7.33
C THR A 249 5.17 14.96 7.20
N PHE A 250 5.25 13.68 6.81
CA PHE A 250 6.52 13.02 6.53
C PHE A 250 6.74 12.92 5.03
N LEU A 251 7.94 13.26 4.59
CA LEU A 251 8.36 13.24 3.20
C LEU A 251 9.43 12.16 3.04
N ILE A 252 9.16 11.15 2.21
CA ILE A 252 10.03 10.00 1.98
C ILE A 252 10.39 9.92 0.51
N SER A 253 11.68 9.67 0.24
CA SER A 253 12.20 9.27 -1.06
C SER A 253 13.46 8.44 -0.84
N GLU A 254 13.47 7.19 -1.29
CA GLU A 254 14.59 6.27 -1.04
C GLU A 254 14.98 6.22 0.44
N ASN A 255 16.26 6.31 0.78
CA ASN A 255 16.77 6.37 2.15
C ASN A 255 16.64 7.76 2.80
N TYR A 256 15.90 8.70 2.18
CA TYR A 256 15.72 10.06 2.67
C TYR A 256 14.34 10.24 3.26
N THR A 257 14.31 10.64 4.53
CA THR A 257 13.08 10.95 5.24
C THR A 257 13.22 12.27 5.97
N PHE A 258 12.19 13.11 5.84
CA PHE A 258 12.09 14.41 6.50
C PHE A 258 10.73 14.55 7.17
N SER A 259 10.69 15.24 8.30
CA SER A 259 9.45 15.80 8.86
C SER A 259 9.37 17.28 8.49
N CYS A 260 8.19 17.75 8.13
CA CYS A 260 7.95 19.18 7.94
C CYS A 260 6.54 19.58 8.37
N PRO A 261 6.29 20.86 8.67
CA PRO A 261 4.96 21.37 8.91
C PRO A 261 4.04 21.15 7.72
N SER A 262 2.75 20.91 7.97
CA SER A 262 1.72 20.98 6.94
C SER A 262 1.68 22.37 6.32
N ILE A 263 1.46 22.45 5.01
CA ILE A 263 1.39 23.69 4.26
C ILE A 263 0.04 23.71 3.56
N GLU A 264 -0.83 24.65 3.92
CA GLU A 264 -2.17 24.76 3.35
C GLU A 264 -2.13 24.75 1.81
N GLY A 265 -2.94 23.86 1.21
CA GLY A 265 -3.00 23.70 -0.25
C GLY A 265 -1.81 22.98 -0.89
N VAL A 266 -0.77 22.59 -0.14
CA VAL A 266 0.44 21.94 -0.67
C VAL A 266 0.71 20.60 0.03
N LEU A 267 0.83 20.62 1.35
CA LEU A 267 1.12 19.45 2.18
C LEU A 267 0.08 19.32 3.28
N GLN A 268 -0.72 18.26 3.23
CA GLN A 268 -1.71 17.98 4.26
C GLN A 268 -1.02 17.45 5.52
N GLY A 269 -1.50 17.87 6.69
CA GLY A 269 -1.08 17.29 7.96
C GLY A 269 -1.56 15.85 8.14
N ASN A 270 -0.95 15.15 9.09
CA ASN A 270 -1.17 13.73 9.34
C ASN A 270 -1.06 12.83 8.08
N CYS A 271 -0.18 13.21 7.16
CA CYS A 271 0.04 12.49 5.91
C CYS A 271 1.50 12.11 5.70
N VAL A 272 1.73 11.07 4.91
CA VAL A 272 3.06 10.65 4.43
C VAL A 272 3.10 10.81 2.91
N TYR A 273 4.07 11.54 2.40
CA TYR A 273 4.33 11.71 0.98
C TYR A 273 5.52 10.86 0.58
N LEU A 274 5.31 9.86 -0.27
CA LEU A 274 6.31 8.88 -0.66
C LEU A 274 6.56 8.97 -2.16
N VAL A 275 7.82 9.19 -2.54
CA VAL A 275 8.26 8.99 -3.92
C VAL A 275 8.58 7.52 -4.11
N TRP A 276 7.91 6.88 -5.06
CA TRP A 276 8.08 5.46 -5.36
C TRP A 276 7.98 5.20 -6.86
N SER A 277 8.88 4.36 -7.37
CA SER A 277 8.79 3.91 -8.77
C SER A 277 7.70 2.85 -8.90
N SER A 278 6.97 2.91 -10.01
CA SER A 278 6.17 1.78 -10.50
C SER A 278 6.57 1.44 -11.93
N CYS A 279 5.95 0.43 -12.52
CA CYS A 279 6.34 -0.08 -13.83
C CYS A 279 6.17 0.95 -14.97
N ASP A 280 5.35 1.97 -14.76
CA ASP A 280 5.07 3.03 -15.71
C ASP A 280 5.89 4.31 -15.51
N SER A 281 6.17 4.66 -14.26
CA SER A 281 6.58 6.02 -13.91
C SER A 281 7.09 6.14 -12.48
N GLU A 282 7.72 7.27 -12.18
CA GLU A 282 7.86 7.73 -10.80
C GLU A 282 6.55 8.34 -10.33
N ARG A 283 6.08 7.90 -9.17
CA ARG A 283 4.83 8.34 -8.56
C ARG A 283 5.12 9.03 -7.24
N LEU A 284 4.41 10.12 -7.00
CA LEU A 284 4.31 10.73 -5.68
C LEU A 284 3.01 10.25 -5.04
N TYR A 285 3.15 9.33 -4.09
CA TYR A 285 2.04 8.86 -3.26
C TYR A 285 1.83 9.81 -2.10
N LYS A 286 0.57 10.02 -1.75
CA LYS A 286 0.11 10.67 -0.52
C LYS A 286 -0.73 9.66 0.24
N PHE A 287 -0.26 9.30 1.43
CA PHE A 287 -0.93 8.46 2.41
C PHE A 287 -1.56 9.34 3.48
N CYS A 288 -2.87 9.21 3.68
CA CYS A 288 -3.60 9.90 4.73
C CYS A 288 -3.83 8.94 5.90
N LEU A 289 -3.28 9.26 7.07
CA LEU A 289 -3.41 8.40 8.26
C LEU A 289 -4.80 8.52 8.91
N ASP A 290 -5.54 9.60 8.64
CA ASP A 290 -6.86 9.82 9.24
C ASP A 290 -7.90 8.77 8.78
N ASP A 291 -7.82 8.37 7.51
CA ASP A 291 -8.78 7.46 6.86
C ASP A 291 -8.12 6.26 6.15
N MET A 292 -6.79 6.12 6.27
CA MET A 292 -5.99 5.05 5.68
C MET A 292 -6.17 4.95 4.16
N THR A 293 -6.24 6.10 3.50
CA THR A 293 -6.34 6.20 2.03
C THR A 293 -5.02 6.60 1.40
N ILE A 294 -4.86 6.21 0.12
CA ILE A 294 -3.80 6.69 -0.75
C ILE A 294 -4.37 7.48 -1.92
N SER A 295 -3.55 8.37 -2.44
CA SER A 295 -3.69 8.93 -3.77
C SER A 295 -2.28 9.07 -4.35
N PHE A 296 -2.14 9.10 -5.67
CA PHE A 296 -0.85 9.39 -6.26
C PHE A 296 -0.94 10.14 -7.56
N GLN A 297 0.16 10.83 -7.87
CA GLN A 297 0.37 11.58 -9.09
C GLN A 297 1.58 11.04 -9.82
N GLN A 298 1.52 11.03 -11.15
CA GLN A 298 2.70 10.80 -11.97
C GLN A 298 3.58 12.05 -11.90
N ILE A 299 4.81 11.90 -11.40
CA ILE A 299 5.76 13.03 -11.32
C ILE A 299 6.75 13.01 -12.49
N LEU A 300 7.15 11.85 -13.00
CA LEU A 300 8.09 11.74 -14.12
C LEU A 300 7.58 10.72 -15.13
N PRO A 301 7.67 10.99 -16.45
CA PRO A 301 7.06 10.19 -17.49
C PRO A 301 7.75 8.83 -17.73
N GLN A 302 8.92 8.59 -17.14
CA GLN A 302 9.67 7.34 -17.28
C GLN A 302 10.13 6.90 -15.90
N SER A 303 10.11 5.59 -15.62
CA SER A 303 10.75 5.03 -14.42
C SER A 303 12.22 5.42 -14.40
N THR A 304 12.70 5.84 -13.24
CA THR A 304 14.08 6.28 -13.08
C THR A 304 14.92 5.16 -12.51
N LYS A 305 16.18 5.09 -12.94
CA LYS A 305 17.15 4.21 -12.28
C LYS A 305 17.27 4.64 -10.80
N PRO A 306 17.56 3.74 -9.85
CA PRO A 306 17.60 4.07 -8.41
C PRO A 306 18.39 5.36 -8.09
N TRP A 307 19.53 5.55 -8.76
CA TRP A 307 20.44 6.70 -8.57
C TRP A 307 20.07 7.94 -9.40
N CYS A 308 18.91 7.92 -10.06
CA CYS A 308 18.34 9.02 -10.83
C CYS A 308 16.93 9.38 -10.31
N ARG A 309 16.55 8.89 -9.12
CA ARG A 309 15.25 9.19 -8.49
C ARG A 309 15.20 10.63 -7.98
N ALA A 310 13.99 11.15 -7.91
CA ALA A 310 13.74 12.48 -7.38
C ALA A 310 13.81 12.45 -5.84
N PHE A 311 14.54 13.37 -5.23
CA PHE A 311 14.68 13.48 -3.78
C PHE A 311 14.08 14.79 -3.29
N TRP A 312 13.74 14.83 -2.00
CA TRP A 312 13.19 16.02 -1.36
C TRP A 312 14.26 17.09 -1.12
N THR A 313 13.92 18.32 -1.46
CA THR A 313 14.62 19.53 -1.02
C THR A 313 13.65 20.32 -0.14
N VAL A 314 13.95 20.38 1.15
CA VAL A 314 13.11 21.06 2.14
C VAL A 314 13.87 22.28 2.62
N PRO A 315 13.35 23.51 2.48
CA PRO A 315 14.04 24.70 2.95
C PRO A 315 14.35 24.62 4.47
N ALA A 316 15.58 24.97 4.87
CA ALA A 316 15.98 24.94 6.29
C ALA A 316 15.09 25.82 7.19
N SER A 317 14.51 26.89 6.63
CA SER A 317 13.54 27.74 7.32
C SER A 317 12.22 27.03 7.64
N ILE A 318 11.90 25.94 6.94
CA ILE A 318 10.71 25.11 7.16
C ILE A 318 11.05 23.95 8.09
N GLU A 319 12.22 23.32 7.90
CA GLU A 319 12.72 22.27 8.80
C GLU A 319 12.83 22.75 10.26
N SER A 320 13.17 24.03 10.45
CA SER A 320 13.35 24.62 11.79
C SER A 320 12.05 25.14 12.44
N ILE A 321 10.89 25.02 11.78
CA ILE A 321 9.63 25.49 12.34
C ILE A 321 9.16 24.52 13.43
N LEU A 322 9.32 24.95 14.68
CA LEU A 322 8.68 24.33 15.82
C LEU A 322 7.15 24.53 15.73
N PRO A 323 6.34 23.62 16.29
CA PRO A 323 4.89 23.79 16.30
C PRO A 323 4.52 25.16 16.86
N MET A 324 3.53 25.83 16.29
CA MET A 324 2.80 26.81 17.08
C MET A 324 2.14 26.04 18.22
N GLU A 325 2.41 26.43 19.46
CA GLU A 325 1.52 26.10 20.57
C GLU A 325 0.16 26.74 20.25
N ILE A 326 -0.67 26.06 19.47
CA ILE A 326 -2.10 26.25 19.57
C ILE A 326 -2.40 25.89 21.01
N SER A 327 -2.91 26.85 21.78
CA SER A 327 -3.39 26.63 23.13
C SER A 327 -4.66 25.77 23.08
N ASP A 328 -4.55 24.56 22.56
CA ASP A 328 -5.49 23.51 22.83
C ASP A 328 -5.18 23.07 24.24
N LYS A 329 -5.84 23.74 25.18
CA LYS A 329 -6.30 23.02 26.38
C LYS A 329 -6.80 21.68 25.87
N PRO A 330 -6.35 20.54 26.42
CA PRO A 330 -6.89 19.27 26.04
C PRO A 330 -8.38 19.35 26.33
N ASN A 331 -9.21 19.46 25.31
CA ASN A 331 -10.56 18.96 25.42
C ASN A 331 -10.33 17.47 25.60
N SER A 332 -10.40 17.06 26.86
CA SER A 332 -10.40 15.67 27.24
C SER A 332 -11.52 15.00 26.44
N LEU A 333 -11.16 14.32 25.36
CA LEU A 333 -11.83 13.09 24.99
C LEU A 333 -11.40 12.06 26.03
N LEU A 334 -11.88 12.29 27.26
CA LEU A 334 -12.21 11.20 28.16
C LEU A 334 -13.18 10.36 27.33
N SER A 335 -12.72 9.17 26.93
CA SER A 335 -13.64 8.08 26.72
C SER A 335 -14.52 8.06 27.97
N THR A 336 -15.79 8.46 27.82
CA THR A 336 -16.80 8.02 28.76
C THR A 336 -16.88 6.52 28.56
N LYS A 337 -16.02 5.79 29.27
CA LYS A 337 -16.38 4.48 29.79
C LYS A 337 -17.70 4.70 30.49
N LEU A 338 -18.79 4.35 29.83
CA LEU A 338 -20.04 4.11 30.51
C LEU A 338 -19.82 2.82 31.31
N SER A 339 -19.21 2.96 32.47
CA SER A 339 -19.21 1.92 33.49
C SER A 339 -20.68 1.63 33.79
N LYS A 340 -21.17 0.47 33.32
CA LYS A 340 -22.42 -0.12 33.80
C LYS A 340 -22.20 -0.59 35.23
N ASP A 341 -22.08 0.35 36.15
CA ASP A 341 -22.24 0.14 37.59
C ASP A 341 -23.10 1.29 38.12
N ILE A 342 -24.39 1.27 37.75
CA ILE A 342 -25.41 1.90 38.58
C ILE A 342 -25.84 0.84 39.59
N LEU A 343 -25.35 1.06 40.82
CA LEU A 343 -25.95 0.75 42.10
C LEU A 343 -27.36 0.11 42.00
N LEU A 344 -27.38 -1.22 42.04
CA LEU A 344 -28.46 -1.96 42.69
C LEU A 344 -28.39 -1.64 44.18
N ASN A 345 -29.28 -0.76 44.65
CA ASN A 345 -29.75 -0.79 46.02
C ASN A 345 -31.23 -0.43 46.04
N ASP A 346 -32.01 -1.40 46.50
CA ASP A 346 -33.26 -1.27 47.25
C ASP A 346 -34.40 -0.48 46.61
N LEU A 347 -35.21 -1.21 45.84
CA LEU A 347 -36.66 -1.07 45.93
C LEU A 347 -37.27 -2.45 46.18
N ASP A 348 -37.90 -2.52 47.35
CA ASP A 348 -38.57 -3.66 47.94
C ASP A 348 -39.51 -4.41 46.99
N GLU A 349 -39.60 -5.71 47.25
CA GLU A 349 -40.70 -6.58 46.84
C GLU A 349 -42.06 -5.89 47.05
N HIS A 350 -42.79 -5.63 45.97
CA HIS A 350 -44.24 -5.74 45.97
C HIS A 350 -44.79 -6.07 44.57
N ASP A 351 -45.59 -7.13 44.56
CA ASP A 351 -46.44 -7.65 43.49
C ASP A 351 -46.99 -6.64 42.48
N GLY A 352 -46.99 -7.04 41.20
CA GLY A 352 -48.08 -6.71 40.28
C GLY A 352 -47.72 -5.91 39.01
N LEU A 353 -47.92 -6.59 37.88
CA LEU A 353 -48.22 -6.04 36.53
C LEU A 353 -47.07 -5.45 35.68
N GLY A 354 -46.51 -6.32 34.83
CA GLY A 354 -46.21 -6.08 33.41
C GLY A 354 -45.44 -4.82 32.99
N ASN A 355 -44.13 -4.96 32.77
CA ASN A 355 -43.41 -4.16 31.79
C ASN A 355 -42.66 -5.09 30.83
N SER A 356 -43.30 -5.33 29.70
CA SER A 356 -42.75 -5.99 28.51
C SER A 356 -41.54 -5.20 28.02
N LEU A 357 -40.35 -5.82 28.05
CA LEU A 357 -39.33 -5.51 27.05
C LEU A 357 -39.98 -5.75 25.69
N CYS A 358 -40.12 -4.70 24.89
CA CYS A 358 -40.65 -4.82 23.54
C CYS A 358 -39.61 -5.60 22.70
N LEU A 359 -39.77 -6.92 22.65
CA LEU A 359 -38.97 -7.80 21.80
C LEU A 359 -39.33 -7.47 20.35
N TRP A 360 -38.36 -7.05 19.54
CA TRP A 360 -38.51 -6.73 18.11
C TRP A 360 -39.26 -7.80 17.30
N GLU A 361 -39.33 -9.03 17.81
CA GLU A 361 -40.13 -10.15 17.31
C GLU A 361 -41.65 -9.92 17.29
N HIS A 362 -42.17 -9.01 18.13
CA HIS A 362 -43.61 -8.74 18.28
C HIS A 362 -44.07 -7.51 17.50
N LEU A 363 -43.21 -6.90 16.68
CA LEU A 363 -43.61 -5.77 15.86
C LEU A 363 -44.64 -6.23 14.81
N PRO A 364 -45.79 -5.54 14.65
CA PRO A 364 -46.73 -5.82 13.57
C PRO A 364 -46.07 -5.81 12.19
N VAL A 365 -46.50 -6.73 11.31
CA VAL A 365 -45.96 -6.86 9.94
C VAL A 365 -46.05 -5.55 9.18
N ASP A 366 -47.15 -4.80 9.30
CA ASP A 366 -47.32 -3.48 8.65
C ASP A 366 -46.23 -2.47 9.04
N LEU A 367 -45.76 -2.51 10.29
CA LEU A 367 -44.65 -1.65 10.75
C LEU A 367 -43.30 -2.15 10.22
N LEU A 368 -43.11 -3.48 10.13
CA LEU A 368 -41.91 -4.07 9.56
C LEU A 368 -41.80 -3.76 8.06
N GLU A 369 -42.91 -3.85 7.31
CA GLU A 369 -42.98 -3.47 5.90
C GLU A 369 -42.69 -1.96 5.72
N LEU A 370 -43.22 -1.12 6.60
CA LEU A 370 -42.91 0.31 6.61
C LEU A 370 -41.42 0.56 6.88
N ILE A 371 -40.82 -0.15 7.84
CA ILE A 371 -39.37 -0.08 8.11
C ILE A 371 -38.60 -0.45 6.84
N VAL A 372 -38.83 -1.65 6.28
CA VAL A 372 -38.15 -2.14 5.06
C VAL A 372 -38.24 -1.12 3.92
N SER A 373 -39.41 -0.51 3.71
CA SER A 373 -39.60 0.47 2.63
C SER A 373 -38.72 1.72 2.77
N ASN A 374 -38.31 2.08 3.98
CA ASN A 374 -37.47 3.25 4.27
C ASN A 374 -35.98 2.90 4.50
N LEU A 375 -35.62 1.62 4.51
CA LEU A 375 -34.24 1.18 4.70
C LEU A 375 -33.39 1.39 3.44
N SER A 376 -32.10 1.67 3.66
CA SER A 376 -31.08 1.64 2.60
C SER A 376 -30.93 0.22 2.03
N LEU A 377 -30.29 0.06 0.87
CA LEU A 377 -30.12 -1.27 0.29
C LEU A 377 -29.28 -2.19 1.19
N VAL A 378 -28.23 -1.67 1.84
CA VAL A 378 -27.44 -2.42 2.83
C VAL A 378 -28.30 -2.87 4.00
N ASP A 379 -29.10 -1.96 4.57
CA ASP A 379 -29.94 -2.30 5.72
C ASP A 379 -31.06 -3.28 5.35
N ARG A 380 -31.58 -3.20 4.11
CA ARG A 380 -32.51 -4.20 3.59
C ARG A 380 -31.85 -5.57 3.53
N ILE A 381 -30.61 -5.68 3.05
CA ILE A 381 -29.87 -6.95 3.00
C ILE A 381 -29.70 -7.54 4.41
N ARG A 382 -29.41 -6.71 5.41
CA ARG A 382 -29.28 -7.13 6.82
C ARG A 382 -30.62 -7.35 7.52
N PHE A 383 -31.73 -6.82 7.00
CA PHE A 383 -33.04 -6.90 7.63
C PHE A 383 -33.47 -8.33 8.04
N PRO A 384 -33.23 -9.38 7.23
CA PRO A 384 -33.56 -10.75 7.60
C PRO A 384 -32.71 -11.34 8.73
N THR A 385 -31.56 -10.74 9.07
CA THR A 385 -30.62 -11.27 10.07
C THR A 385 -30.99 -10.85 11.50
N VAL A 386 -31.93 -9.90 11.66
CA VAL A 386 -32.34 -9.40 12.98
C VAL A 386 -33.03 -10.48 13.81
N CYS A 387 -34.05 -11.14 13.26
CA CYS A 387 -34.69 -12.30 13.88
C CYS A 387 -35.56 -13.06 12.87
N MET A 388 -36.08 -14.23 13.29
CA MET A 388 -36.93 -15.07 12.46
C MET A 388 -38.24 -14.39 12.02
N ALA A 389 -38.79 -13.46 12.82
CA ALA A 389 -40.00 -12.74 12.44
C ALA A 389 -39.74 -11.77 11.28
N TRP A 390 -38.62 -11.05 11.31
CA TRP A 390 -38.23 -10.09 10.28
C TRP A 390 -37.81 -10.80 8.99
N SER A 391 -37.17 -11.97 9.10
CA SER A 391 -36.75 -12.76 7.94
C SER A 391 -37.89 -13.31 7.08
N LYS A 392 -39.13 -13.28 7.58
CA LYS A 392 -40.37 -13.68 6.91
C LYS A 392 -41.12 -12.53 6.24
N VAL A 393 -40.73 -11.28 6.51
CA VAL A 393 -41.38 -10.09 5.93
C VAL A 393 -40.96 -9.95 4.47
N SER A 394 -41.91 -9.54 3.63
CA SER A 394 -41.65 -9.25 2.22
C SER A 394 -40.57 -8.18 2.09
N ASN A 395 -39.46 -8.55 1.44
CA ASN A 395 -38.32 -7.67 1.26
C ASN A 395 -37.94 -7.64 -0.22
N PRO A 396 -38.24 -6.56 -0.96
CA PRO A 396 -38.11 -6.52 -2.42
C PRO A 396 -36.65 -6.30 -2.86
N ILE A 397 -35.72 -7.08 -2.33
CA ILE A 397 -34.30 -7.06 -2.71
C ILE A 397 -34.05 -7.89 -3.97
N GLU A 398 -34.87 -8.91 -4.22
CA GLU A 398 -34.76 -9.75 -5.42
C GLU A 398 -34.89 -8.96 -6.73
N GLN A 399 -35.53 -7.78 -6.68
CA GLN A 399 -35.65 -6.87 -7.82
C GLN A 399 -34.49 -5.85 -7.88
N ALA A 400 -33.68 -5.76 -6.82
CA ALA A 400 -32.53 -4.88 -6.80
C ALA A 400 -31.41 -5.51 -7.63
N LYS A 401 -30.97 -4.81 -8.68
CA LYS A 401 -29.72 -5.16 -9.34
C LYS A 401 -28.56 -4.74 -8.45
N VAL A 402 -27.69 -5.69 -8.17
CA VAL A 402 -26.50 -5.49 -7.35
C VAL A 402 -25.27 -5.67 -8.21
N TRP A 403 -24.28 -4.85 -7.89
CA TRP A 403 -23.02 -4.73 -8.60
C TRP A 403 -21.90 -4.79 -7.56
N PRO A 404 -20.64 -4.97 -7.97
CA PRO A 404 -19.52 -4.87 -7.06
C PRO A 404 -19.48 -3.50 -6.36
N TRP A 405 -19.49 -3.53 -5.03
CA TRP A 405 -19.26 -2.38 -4.17
C TRP A 405 -17.85 -2.42 -3.62
N LEU A 406 -17.18 -1.27 -3.55
CA LEU A 406 -15.85 -1.20 -2.95
C LEU A 406 -16.00 -1.15 -1.43
N MET A 407 -15.82 -2.30 -0.79
CA MET A 407 -15.79 -2.41 0.66
C MET A 407 -14.41 -2.02 1.18
N HIS A 408 -14.34 -1.19 2.21
CA HIS A 408 -13.07 -0.87 2.87
C HIS A 408 -13.25 -0.61 4.37
N ILE A 409 -12.16 -0.83 5.11
CA ILE A 409 -12.05 -0.54 6.54
C ILE A 409 -10.88 0.42 6.75
N SER A 410 -11.17 1.56 7.39
CA SER A 410 -10.16 2.56 7.73
C SER A 410 -9.53 2.31 9.11
N LYS A 411 -10.32 1.84 10.08
CA LYS A 411 -9.92 1.60 11.48
C LYS A 411 -10.47 0.27 11.96
N GLN A 412 -9.90 -0.31 13.02
CA GLN A 412 -10.41 -1.55 13.64
C GLN A 412 -11.57 -1.27 14.61
N ASP A 413 -12.48 -0.36 14.23
CA ASP A 413 -13.68 0.01 14.99
C ASP A 413 -14.94 -0.71 14.48
N GLY A 414 -14.76 -1.73 13.63
CA GLY A 414 -15.82 -2.48 12.98
C GLY A 414 -16.60 -1.75 11.89
N MET A 415 -16.27 -0.49 11.58
CA MET A 415 -17.00 0.30 10.59
C MET A 415 -16.51 -0.02 9.17
N CYS A 416 -17.31 -0.81 8.44
CA CYS A 416 -17.14 -1.05 7.01
C CYS A 416 -17.82 0.04 6.19
N ARG A 417 -17.10 0.61 5.23
CA ARG A 417 -17.64 1.52 4.22
C ARG A 417 -17.79 0.80 2.89
N LEU A 418 -18.95 0.92 2.26
CA LEU A 418 -19.30 0.32 0.98
C LEU A 418 -19.58 1.42 -0.03
N PHE A 419 -18.66 1.66 -0.96
CA PHE A 419 -18.86 2.62 -2.04
C PHE A 419 -19.53 1.95 -3.24
N ASP A 420 -20.69 2.47 -3.64
CA ASP A 420 -21.40 2.09 -4.87
C ASP A 420 -20.88 2.95 -6.02
N PRO A 421 -20.05 2.39 -6.93
CA PRO A 421 -19.46 3.16 -8.01
C PRO A 421 -20.49 3.63 -9.03
N LEU A 422 -21.62 2.94 -9.21
CA LEU A 422 -22.60 3.31 -10.23
C LEU A 422 -23.47 4.48 -9.77
N ARG A 423 -23.74 4.55 -8.46
CA ARG A 423 -24.56 5.63 -7.85
C ARG A 423 -23.75 6.77 -7.26
N GLY A 424 -22.45 6.58 -7.01
CA GLY A 424 -21.64 7.53 -6.26
C GLY A 424 -22.02 7.62 -4.78
N GLU A 425 -22.68 6.59 -4.25
CA GLU A 425 -23.20 6.53 -2.88
C GLU A 425 -22.25 5.76 -1.97
N VAL A 426 -22.24 6.12 -0.69
CA VAL A 426 -21.45 5.42 0.34
C VAL A 426 -22.39 4.96 1.43
N TYR A 427 -22.38 3.66 1.69
CA TYR A 427 -23.09 3.04 2.80
C TYR A 427 -22.10 2.70 3.92
N ASN A 428 -22.57 2.77 5.16
CA ASN A 428 -21.79 2.40 6.34
C ASN A 428 -22.44 1.20 7.00
N MET A 429 -21.62 0.27 7.47
CA MET A 429 -22.07 -0.98 8.06
C MET A 429 -21.15 -1.39 9.22
N GLN A 430 -21.73 -1.60 10.39
CA GLN A 430 -20.99 -2.18 11.51
C GLN A 430 -20.90 -3.70 11.34
N VAL A 431 -19.68 -4.24 11.41
CA VAL A 431 -19.38 -5.69 11.38
C VAL A 431 -18.57 -6.02 12.63
N SER A 432 -19.11 -6.88 13.49
CA SER A 432 -18.59 -7.05 14.86
C SER A 432 -17.18 -7.62 14.92
N ILE A 433 -16.82 -8.58 14.05
CA ILE A 433 -15.49 -9.20 14.05
C ILE A 433 -14.38 -8.20 13.73
N PHE A 434 -14.68 -7.10 13.03
CA PHE A 434 -13.70 -6.08 12.68
C PHE A 434 -13.56 -4.99 13.75
N ASP A 435 -14.37 -5.03 14.82
CA ASP A 435 -14.25 -4.17 15.99
C ASP A 435 -13.32 -4.86 17.00
N THR A 436 -12.02 -4.55 16.91
CA THR A 436 -11.01 -5.20 17.74
C THR A 436 -9.92 -4.22 18.16
N ASN A 437 -9.42 -4.40 19.39
CA ASN A 437 -8.22 -3.71 19.86
C ASN A 437 -6.94 -4.51 19.55
N GLU A 438 -7.08 -5.65 18.87
CA GLU A 438 -6.00 -6.56 18.53
C GLU A 438 -5.53 -6.31 17.08
N ASP A 439 -5.33 -7.37 16.31
CA ASP A 439 -4.58 -7.32 15.07
C ASP A 439 -5.38 -6.78 13.88
N ARG A 440 -4.66 -6.12 12.95
CA ARG A 440 -5.26 -5.56 11.73
C ARG A 440 -5.81 -6.67 10.84
N HIS A 441 -7.11 -6.62 10.58
CA HIS A 441 -7.74 -7.43 9.53
C HIS A 441 -7.36 -6.93 8.14
N ILE A 442 -6.87 -7.84 7.29
CA ILE A 442 -6.47 -7.53 5.90
C ILE A 442 -7.33 -8.35 4.94
N PHE A 443 -7.99 -7.67 4.01
CA PHE A 443 -8.73 -8.31 2.94
C PHE A 443 -7.79 -8.92 1.90
N ARG A 444 -8.00 -10.20 1.60
CA ARG A 444 -7.18 -11.00 0.68
C ARG A 444 -7.88 -11.27 -0.63
N SER A 445 -9.16 -11.60 -0.57
CA SER A 445 -10.03 -11.73 -1.73
C SER A 445 -11.49 -11.69 -1.33
N SER A 446 -12.38 -11.84 -2.30
CA SER A 446 -13.82 -11.86 -2.12
C SER A 446 -14.46 -12.68 -3.23
N LYS A 447 -15.59 -13.32 -2.95
CA LYS A 447 -16.36 -14.06 -3.94
C LYS A 447 -17.75 -14.33 -3.39
N ASP A 448 -18.78 -14.16 -4.23
CA ASP A 448 -20.17 -14.53 -3.92
C ASP A 448 -20.71 -13.98 -2.57
N GLY A 449 -20.33 -12.74 -2.23
CA GLY A 449 -20.71 -12.06 -0.99
C GLY A 449 -19.83 -12.36 0.22
N TRP A 450 -18.86 -13.26 0.09
CA TRP A 450 -17.89 -13.59 1.13
C TRP A 450 -16.56 -12.88 0.91
N VAL A 451 -15.85 -12.62 2.00
CA VAL A 451 -14.57 -11.91 2.03
C VAL A 451 -13.57 -12.79 2.77
N PHE A 452 -12.50 -13.16 2.07
CA PHE A 452 -11.38 -13.87 2.65
C PHE A 452 -10.50 -12.86 3.38
N THR A 453 -10.38 -13.01 4.69
CA THR A 453 -9.66 -12.09 5.58
C THR A 453 -8.56 -12.84 6.30
N SER A 454 -7.41 -12.18 6.46
CA SER A 454 -6.40 -12.59 7.44
C SER A 454 -6.45 -11.65 8.63
N ALA A 455 -6.63 -12.20 9.82
CA ALA A 455 -6.38 -11.57 11.10
C ALA A 455 -4.94 -11.87 11.52
N GLY A 456 -4.42 -11.07 12.44
CA GLY A 456 -3.14 -11.37 13.04
C GLY A 456 -2.01 -10.54 12.45
N ILE A 457 -1.06 -10.14 13.29
CA ILE A 457 0.19 -9.50 12.83
C ILE A 457 1.00 -10.43 11.89
N TYR A 458 0.67 -11.73 11.88
CA TYR A 458 1.24 -12.75 11.00
C TYR A 458 0.24 -13.44 10.06
N GLY A 459 -1.02 -13.00 10.02
CA GLY A 459 -2.03 -13.64 9.17
C GLY A 459 -2.28 -15.08 9.59
N HIS A 460 -1.98 -15.40 10.86
CA HIS A 460 -2.08 -16.74 11.43
C HIS A 460 -3.52 -17.23 11.35
N ASP A 461 -4.43 -16.32 11.71
CA ASP A 461 -5.85 -16.59 11.65
C ASP A 461 -6.36 -16.11 10.30
N ILE A 462 -6.94 -17.05 9.58
CA ILE A 462 -7.67 -16.77 8.36
C ILE A 462 -9.12 -17.09 8.62
N PHE A 463 -10.00 -16.26 8.12
CA PHE A 463 -11.42 -16.51 8.17
C PHE A 463 -12.08 -15.93 6.95
N ILE A 464 -13.20 -16.54 6.57
CA ILE A 464 -14.01 -16.11 5.44
C ILE A 464 -15.33 -15.67 6.02
N ILE A 465 -15.63 -14.39 5.89
CA ILE A 465 -16.82 -13.78 6.46
C ILE A 465 -17.76 -13.31 5.36
N ASN A 466 -19.05 -13.52 5.55
CA ASN A 466 -20.06 -12.75 4.85
C ASN A 466 -20.33 -11.50 5.70
N PRO A 467 -19.88 -10.29 5.30
CA PRO A 467 -19.98 -9.10 6.14
C PRO A 467 -21.43 -8.61 6.32
N PHE A 468 -22.38 -9.12 5.52
CA PHE A 468 -23.79 -8.75 5.62
C PHE A 468 -24.57 -9.64 6.60
N THR A 469 -24.21 -10.92 6.69
CA THR A 469 -24.84 -11.87 7.62
C THR A 469 -24.02 -12.11 8.88
N GLU A 470 -22.74 -11.78 8.85
CA GLU A 470 -21.72 -12.10 9.86
C GLU A 470 -21.51 -13.60 10.07
N ASP A 471 -21.91 -14.42 9.09
CA ASP A 471 -21.55 -15.83 9.04
C ASP A 471 -20.05 -15.97 8.74
N ILE A 472 -19.39 -16.92 9.41
CA ILE A 472 -17.93 -17.10 9.36
C ILE A 472 -17.60 -18.57 9.07
N VAL A 473 -16.60 -18.78 8.20
CA VAL A 473 -15.87 -20.04 8.06
C VAL A 473 -14.45 -19.81 8.54
N GLU A 474 -13.98 -20.66 9.45
CA GLU A 474 -12.63 -20.62 10.01
C GLU A 474 -11.81 -21.81 9.51
N PRO A 475 -11.01 -21.65 8.45
CA PRO A 475 -10.02 -22.65 8.06
C PRO A 475 -8.96 -22.85 9.16
N PRO A 476 -8.27 -24.01 9.19
CA PRO A 476 -7.19 -24.23 10.12
C PRO A 476 -6.05 -23.22 9.92
N MET A 477 -5.38 -22.89 11.03
CA MET A 477 -4.25 -21.95 11.06
C MET A 477 -3.15 -22.37 10.09
N PHE A 478 -2.58 -21.39 9.40
CA PHE A 478 -1.55 -21.61 8.40
C PHE A 478 -0.13 -21.44 9.00
N GLU A 479 0.63 -22.53 9.20
CA GLU A 479 1.93 -22.50 9.91
C GLU A 479 3.08 -21.78 9.17
N ARG A 480 2.94 -21.42 7.87
CA ARG A 480 4.03 -20.79 7.10
C ARG A 480 3.58 -19.56 6.32
N ARG A 481 3.99 -18.40 6.85
CA ARG A 481 3.97 -17.03 6.33
C ARG A 481 3.50 -16.81 4.88
N TYR A 482 2.61 -15.82 4.77
CA TYR A 482 2.53 -14.79 3.73
C TYR A 482 3.34 -15.02 2.47
N HIS A 483 2.65 -15.21 1.36
CA HIS A 483 2.55 -14.24 0.26
C HIS A 483 1.67 -14.88 -0.81
N TYR A 484 0.42 -15.27 -0.52
CA TYR A 484 -0.45 -15.71 -1.61
C TYR A 484 -0.55 -14.55 -2.61
N ASN A 485 -0.13 -14.77 -3.85
CA ASN A 485 -0.39 -13.83 -4.94
C ASN A 485 -1.90 -13.73 -5.18
N GLY A 486 -2.65 -14.78 -4.79
CA GLY A 486 -4.01 -14.63 -4.29
C GLY A 486 -4.67 -15.95 -3.91
N VAL A 487 -5.95 -15.88 -3.53
CA VAL A 487 -6.73 -16.95 -2.92
C VAL A 487 -8.19 -16.89 -3.36
N SER A 488 -8.82 -18.06 -3.58
CA SER A 488 -10.24 -18.17 -3.94
C SER A 488 -10.79 -19.52 -3.52
N PHE A 489 -12.07 -19.75 -3.78
CA PHE A 489 -12.76 -20.99 -3.43
C PHE A 489 -13.78 -21.42 -4.50
N SER A 490 -14.14 -22.70 -4.52
CA SER A 490 -14.87 -23.31 -5.64
C SER A 490 -16.37 -23.06 -5.65
N SER A 491 -17.00 -22.95 -4.47
CA SER A 491 -18.46 -22.88 -4.30
C SER A 491 -18.92 -21.46 -3.89
N PRO A 492 -20.08 -20.98 -4.35
CA PRO A 492 -20.68 -19.72 -3.85
C PRO A 492 -21.00 -19.74 -2.35
N ASN A 493 -21.21 -20.93 -1.79
CA ASN A 493 -21.34 -21.12 -0.35
C ASN A 493 -20.06 -21.81 0.18
N PRO A 494 -19.15 -21.08 0.88
CA PRO A 494 -17.93 -21.63 1.44
C PRO A 494 -18.18 -22.59 2.62
N MET A 495 -19.40 -22.61 3.19
CA MET A 495 -19.79 -23.59 4.22
C MET A 495 -20.13 -24.98 3.63
N CYS A 496 -20.17 -25.13 2.30
CA CYS A 496 -20.44 -26.42 1.68
C CYS A 496 -19.28 -27.40 1.94
N PRO A 497 -19.53 -28.66 2.35
CA PRO A 497 -18.49 -29.66 2.58
C PRO A 497 -17.56 -29.92 1.38
N ASN A 498 -18.08 -29.76 0.16
CA ASN A 498 -17.33 -29.95 -1.09
C ASN A 498 -16.64 -28.68 -1.61
N CYS A 499 -16.68 -27.58 -0.84
CA CYS A 499 -15.97 -26.36 -1.20
C CYS A 499 -14.46 -26.56 -1.07
N TYR A 500 -13.74 -26.33 -2.17
CA TYR A 500 -12.28 -26.31 -2.21
C TYR A 500 -11.80 -24.87 -2.08
N PHE A 501 -10.89 -24.66 -1.15
CA PHE A 501 -10.14 -23.43 -0.99
C PHE A 501 -8.78 -23.60 -1.64
N PHE A 502 -8.34 -22.60 -2.38
CA PHE A 502 -7.14 -22.68 -3.20
C PHE A 502 -6.38 -21.34 -3.16
N GLY A 503 -5.12 -21.40 -2.71
CA GLY A 503 -4.18 -20.28 -2.68
C GLY A 503 -2.93 -20.62 -3.47
N ILE A 504 -2.36 -19.60 -4.13
CA ILE A 504 -1.18 -19.76 -4.99
C ILE A 504 -0.16 -18.65 -4.74
N ASN A 505 1.13 -19.00 -4.79
CA ASN A 505 2.24 -18.06 -4.70
C ASN A 505 3.40 -18.51 -5.60
N SER A 506 4.23 -17.59 -6.07
CA SER A 506 5.50 -17.87 -6.74
C SER A 506 6.67 -17.07 -6.17
N SER A 507 7.88 -17.60 -6.32
CA SER A 507 9.10 -16.84 -6.06
C SER A 507 9.24 -15.66 -7.03
N LEU A 508 10.09 -14.69 -6.65
CA LEU A 508 10.58 -13.61 -7.53
C LEU A 508 11.01 -14.09 -8.92
N SER A 509 11.74 -15.20 -8.97
CA SER A 509 12.23 -15.76 -10.23
C SER A 509 11.14 -16.46 -11.05
N GLY A 510 9.93 -16.65 -10.50
CA GLY A 510 8.87 -17.49 -11.05
C GLY A 510 9.23 -18.97 -11.17
N LYS A 511 10.41 -19.40 -10.70
CA LYS A 511 10.88 -20.80 -10.82
C LYS A 511 10.32 -21.72 -9.74
N PHE A 512 9.97 -21.16 -8.59
CA PHE A 512 9.34 -21.91 -7.51
C PHE A 512 7.89 -21.48 -7.39
N LEU A 513 6.99 -22.46 -7.37
CA LEU A 513 5.57 -22.25 -7.19
C LEU A 513 5.11 -23.01 -5.96
N ASN A 514 4.24 -22.38 -5.18
CA ASN A 514 3.59 -23.00 -4.04
C ASN A 514 2.07 -22.93 -4.19
N ILE A 515 1.43 -24.06 -3.93
CA ILE A 515 -0.02 -24.22 -3.96
C ILE A 515 -0.47 -24.72 -2.61
N HIS A 516 -1.56 -24.11 -2.14
CA HIS A 516 -2.17 -24.41 -0.87
C HIS A 516 -3.64 -24.70 -1.09
N LYS A 517 -4.11 -25.81 -0.51
CA LYS A 517 -5.49 -26.23 -0.65
C LYS A 517 -6.05 -26.75 0.66
N TRP A 518 -7.35 -26.57 0.81
CA TRP A 518 -8.10 -27.06 1.96
C TRP A 518 -9.54 -27.31 1.55
N ARG A 519 -10.17 -28.32 2.13
CA ARG A 519 -11.62 -28.51 2.06
C ARG A 519 -12.23 -28.36 3.43
N HIS A 520 -13.49 -27.94 3.44
CA HIS A 520 -14.29 -27.93 4.66
C HIS A 520 -14.23 -29.31 5.34
N GLU A 521 -14.06 -29.32 6.66
CA GLU A 521 -13.83 -30.49 7.53
C GLU A 521 -12.41 -31.13 7.52
N GLU A 522 -11.49 -30.71 6.64
CA GLU A 522 -10.10 -31.14 6.74
C GLU A 522 -9.37 -30.43 7.90
N THR A 523 -8.47 -31.14 8.59
CA THR A 523 -7.79 -30.60 9.79
C THR A 523 -6.62 -29.68 9.48
N GLU A 524 -6.06 -29.75 8.27
CA GLU A 524 -4.87 -29.00 7.87
C GLU A 524 -4.92 -28.63 6.39
N TRP A 525 -4.19 -27.57 6.04
CA TRP A 525 -3.93 -27.21 4.65
C TRP A 525 -2.89 -28.14 4.04
N ILE A 526 -3.11 -28.55 2.80
CA ILE A 526 -2.12 -29.32 2.04
C ILE A 526 -1.28 -28.36 1.20
N GLU A 527 0.03 -28.39 1.41
CA GLU A 527 1.03 -27.63 0.65
C GLU A 527 1.64 -28.49 -0.47
N GLN A 528 1.71 -27.95 -1.69
CA GLN A 528 2.43 -28.56 -2.81
C GLN A 528 3.39 -27.56 -3.44
N ARG A 529 4.67 -27.92 -3.48
CA ARG A 529 5.73 -27.11 -4.07
C ARG A 529 6.17 -27.68 -5.40
N PHE A 530 6.34 -26.80 -6.37
CA PHE A 530 6.79 -27.13 -7.71
C PHE A 530 8.00 -26.27 -8.08
N GLU A 531 8.91 -26.85 -8.84
CA GLU A 531 10.07 -26.17 -9.41
C GLU A 531 10.05 -26.36 -10.93
N TYR A 532 10.24 -25.26 -11.66
CA TYR A 532 10.16 -25.24 -13.11
C TYR A 532 11.40 -24.61 -13.73
N ASP A 533 11.85 -25.19 -14.86
CA ASP A 533 12.89 -24.61 -15.69
C ASP A 533 12.41 -23.32 -16.37
N VAL A 534 11.14 -23.31 -16.80
CA VAL A 534 10.47 -22.15 -17.40
C VAL A 534 9.70 -21.39 -16.31
N PRO A 535 10.06 -20.13 -16.01
CA PRO A 535 9.39 -19.35 -14.98
C PRO A 535 7.90 -19.12 -15.20
N PHE A 536 7.11 -19.32 -14.15
CA PHE A 536 5.71 -18.91 -14.01
C PHE A 536 5.58 -17.91 -12.86
N PRO A 537 5.93 -16.62 -13.08
CA PRO A 537 5.69 -15.58 -12.10
C PRO A 537 4.18 -15.36 -12.01
N VAL A 538 3.55 -15.79 -10.93
CA VAL A 538 2.10 -15.69 -10.72
C VAL A 538 1.71 -14.21 -10.66
N GLY A 539 0.68 -13.83 -11.42
CA GLY A 539 0.08 -12.50 -11.31
C GLY A 539 -0.70 -12.36 -10.01
N TYR A 540 -0.90 -11.12 -9.57
CA TYR A 540 -1.88 -10.84 -8.51
C TYR A 540 -3.30 -11.18 -9.02
N ASN A 541 -4.31 -11.11 -8.15
CA ASN A 541 -5.71 -11.29 -8.53
C ASN A 541 -6.11 -12.71 -9.02
N ASN A 542 -5.28 -13.71 -8.76
CA ASN A 542 -5.60 -15.12 -9.02
C ASN A 542 -5.96 -15.81 -7.72
N PRO A 543 -6.69 -16.94 -7.71
CA PRO A 543 -7.20 -17.70 -8.84
C PRO A 543 -8.66 -17.38 -9.22
N VAL A 544 -9.02 -17.61 -10.49
CA VAL A 544 -10.40 -17.52 -11.00
C VAL A 544 -10.97 -18.92 -11.22
N MET A 545 -12.09 -19.24 -10.57
CA MET A 545 -12.82 -20.49 -10.81
C MET A 545 -13.60 -20.39 -12.12
N PHE A 546 -13.24 -21.19 -13.11
CA PHE A 546 -13.82 -21.16 -14.45
C PHE A 546 -13.95 -22.58 -15.00
N CYS A 547 -15.14 -22.95 -15.49
CA CYS A 547 -15.44 -24.30 -15.99
C CYS A 547 -14.96 -25.45 -15.06
N GLY A 548 -15.10 -25.28 -13.73
CA GLY A 548 -14.77 -26.30 -12.73
C GLY A 548 -13.27 -26.42 -12.39
N LYS A 549 -12.41 -25.56 -12.94
CA LYS A 549 -10.98 -25.48 -12.60
C LYS A 549 -10.62 -24.09 -12.10
N PHE A 550 -9.59 -23.99 -11.26
CA PHE A 550 -9.00 -22.70 -10.91
C PHE A 550 -7.94 -22.34 -11.96
N TYR A 551 -8.16 -21.26 -12.68
CA TYR A 551 -7.20 -20.68 -13.60
C TYR A 551 -6.40 -19.57 -12.93
N CYS A 552 -5.10 -19.55 -13.18
CA CYS A 552 -4.18 -18.55 -12.69
C CYS A 552 -3.41 -17.94 -13.86
N LEU A 553 -3.41 -16.61 -13.95
CA LEU A 553 -2.63 -15.86 -14.92
C LEU A 553 -1.20 -15.65 -14.40
N GLY A 554 -0.21 -16.06 -15.19
CA GLY A 554 1.17 -15.64 -15.01
C GLY A 554 1.37 -14.23 -15.57
N ARG A 555 2.31 -13.47 -15.01
CA ARG A 555 2.56 -12.07 -15.41
C ARG A 555 3.02 -11.92 -16.85
N LYS A 556 3.50 -13.00 -17.49
CA LYS A 556 3.83 -12.99 -18.91
C LYS A 556 2.60 -13.20 -19.80
N GLY A 557 1.41 -13.37 -19.22
CA GLY A 557 0.18 -13.72 -19.93
C GLY A 557 0.01 -15.22 -20.20
N ASN A 558 0.91 -16.08 -19.71
CA ASN A 558 0.71 -17.53 -19.72
C ASN A 558 -0.30 -17.95 -18.65
N LEU A 559 -0.87 -19.15 -18.78
CA LEU A 559 -1.98 -19.60 -17.94
C LEU A 559 -1.64 -20.93 -17.26
N GLY A 560 -1.92 -21.02 -15.96
CA GLY A 560 -1.89 -22.25 -15.19
C GLY A 560 -3.29 -22.67 -14.78
N ALA A 561 -3.51 -23.96 -14.61
CA ALA A 561 -4.80 -24.51 -14.20
C ALA A 561 -4.63 -25.54 -13.09
N PHE A 562 -5.42 -25.40 -12.03
CA PHE A 562 -5.62 -26.41 -10.99
C PHE A 562 -6.99 -27.05 -11.15
N ASP A 563 -7.02 -28.37 -11.30
CA ASP A 563 -8.25 -29.15 -11.28
C ASP A 563 -8.46 -29.74 -9.88
N PRO A 564 -9.47 -29.27 -9.10
CA PRO A 564 -9.74 -29.77 -7.77
C PRO A 564 -10.24 -31.23 -7.76
N THR A 565 -10.79 -31.73 -8.87
CA THR A 565 -11.35 -33.10 -8.96
C THR A 565 -10.24 -34.13 -9.11
N SER A 566 -9.30 -33.87 -10.03
CA SER A 566 -8.14 -34.73 -10.25
C SER A 566 -6.97 -34.39 -9.32
N ASN A 567 -7.05 -33.25 -8.62
CA ASN A 567 -6.00 -32.71 -7.77
C ASN A 567 -4.66 -32.53 -8.52
N THR A 568 -4.74 -31.94 -9.70
CA THR A 568 -3.59 -31.73 -10.58
C THR A 568 -3.40 -30.25 -10.88
N TRP A 569 -2.14 -29.83 -10.91
CA TRP A 569 -1.73 -28.50 -11.35
C TRP A 569 -0.87 -28.63 -12.60
N GLU A 570 -1.14 -27.80 -13.60
CA GLU A 570 -0.35 -27.70 -14.82
C GLU A 570 -0.18 -26.24 -15.24
N ILE A 571 1.01 -25.91 -15.76
CA ILE A 571 1.21 -24.70 -16.56
C ILE A 571 0.88 -25.10 -17.99
N LEU A 572 -0.07 -24.41 -18.60
CA LEU A 572 -0.55 -24.78 -19.92
C LEU A 572 0.47 -24.34 -20.99
N ASP A 573 0.75 -25.21 -21.95
CA ASP A 573 1.56 -24.88 -23.14
C ASP A 573 0.92 -23.78 -23.99
N LYS A 574 -0.39 -23.59 -23.82
CA LYS A 574 -1.24 -22.61 -24.49
C LYS A 574 -2.25 -22.02 -23.51
N PRO A 575 -2.57 -20.72 -23.56
CA PRO A 575 -2.15 -19.74 -24.55
C PRO A 575 -0.66 -19.38 -24.46
N GLU A 576 -0.09 -19.00 -25.61
CA GLU A 576 1.26 -18.44 -25.64
C GLU A 576 1.31 -17.18 -24.76
N PRO A 577 2.43 -16.94 -24.06
CA PRO A 577 2.59 -15.73 -23.27
C PRO A 577 2.36 -14.47 -24.11
N ILE A 578 1.61 -13.51 -23.56
CA ILE A 578 1.41 -12.17 -24.16
C ILE A 578 2.75 -11.42 -24.24
N HIS A 579 3.65 -11.64 -23.26
CA HIS A 579 5.00 -11.08 -23.22
C HIS A 579 6.08 -12.13 -23.43
N VAL A 580 6.99 -11.86 -24.36
CA VAL A 580 8.12 -12.76 -24.68
C VAL A 580 9.26 -12.60 -23.66
N GLU A 581 9.51 -11.39 -23.16
CA GLU A 581 10.59 -11.07 -22.22
C GLU A 581 10.06 -10.35 -20.97
N MET A 582 10.60 -10.70 -19.80
CA MET A 582 10.33 -10.01 -18.53
C MET A 582 11.59 -10.01 -17.67
N GLY A 583 12.05 -8.83 -17.27
CA GLY A 583 13.19 -8.65 -16.38
C GLY A 583 12.81 -8.95 -14.92
N LEU A 584 13.03 -10.19 -14.46
CA LEU A 584 12.63 -10.64 -13.11
C LEU A 584 13.61 -10.26 -11.98
N LEU A 585 14.84 -9.86 -12.34
CA LEU A 585 15.94 -9.66 -11.37
C LEU A 585 16.57 -8.26 -11.41
N GLU A 586 16.32 -7.49 -12.46
CA GLU A 586 16.85 -6.12 -12.59
C GLU A 586 15.80 -5.10 -12.14
N ASN A 587 16.21 -3.88 -11.81
CA ASN A 587 15.30 -2.73 -11.66
C ASN A 587 14.73 -2.25 -13.01
N ASP A 588 14.61 -3.17 -13.99
CA ASP A 588 13.94 -2.95 -15.27
C ASP A 588 12.49 -3.43 -15.14
N HIS A 589 11.56 -2.51 -15.36
CA HIS A 589 10.13 -2.79 -15.24
C HIS A 589 9.50 -3.30 -16.54
N ARG A 590 10.28 -3.58 -17.60
CA ARG A 590 9.77 -4.15 -18.85
C ARG A 590 9.01 -5.46 -18.62
N GLY A 591 7.78 -5.51 -19.13
CA GLY A 591 6.89 -6.67 -19.01
C GLY A 591 6.29 -6.85 -17.61
N ARG A 592 6.38 -5.86 -16.71
CA ARG A 592 5.80 -5.90 -15.36
C ARG A 592 4.42 -5.25 -15.25
N GLU A 593 3.68 -5.13 -16.36
CA GLU A 593 2.31 -4.64 -16.37
C GLU A 593 1.45 -5.28 -15.27
N PHE A 594 0.54 -4.50 -14.70
CA PHE A 594 -0.49 -5.07 -13.86
C PHE A 594 -1.41 -5.92 -14.74
N CYS A 595 -1.49 -7.21 -14.42
CA CYS A 595 -2.32 -8.16 -15.14
C CYS A 595 -3.45 -8.66 -14.25
N TYR A 596 -4.67 -8.67 -14.77
CA TYR A 596 -5.87 -9.12 -14.08
C TYR A 596 -6.52 -10.24 -14.87
N LEU A 597 -7.14 -11.19 -14.18
CA LEU A 597 -7.91 -12.28 -14.77
C LEU A 597 -9.34 -12.21 -14.24
N VAL A 598 -10.33 -12.26 -15.13
CA VAL A 598 -11.73 -12.05 -14.77
C VAL A 598 -12.62 -13.03 -15.53
N ASP A 599 -13.60 -13.61 -14.84
CA ASP A 599 -14.74 -14.26 -15.48
C ASP A 599 -15.82 -13.22 -15.78
N LEU A 600 -16.18 -13.09 -17.06
CA LEU A 600 -17.27 -12.25 -17.54
C LEU A 600 -18.27 -13.13 -18.29
N GLU A 601 -19.39 -13.46 -17.63
CA GLU A 601 -20.49 -14.26 -18.20
C GLU A 601 -20.05 -15.59 -18.86
N GLY A 602 -19.09 -16.30 -18.26
CA GLY A 602 -18.57 -17.55 -18.82
C GLY A 602 -17.50 -17.35 -19.88
N GLU A 603 -16.92 -16.17 -19.97
CA GLU A 603 -15.76 -15.85 -20.80
C GLU A 603 -14.58 -15.41 -19.93
N LEU A 604 -13.40 -16.00 -20.17
CA LEU A 604 -12.20 -15.64 -19.43
C LEU A 604 -11.51 -14.45 -20.10
N ILE A 605 -11.42 -13.34 -19.38
CA ILE A 605 -10.85 -12.07 -19.85
C ILE A 605 -9.57 -11.77 -19.07
N SER A 606 -8.53 -11.35 -19.78
CA SER A 606 -7.31 -10.80 -19.18
C SER A 606 -7.18 -9.32 -19.52
N VAL A 607 -6.86 -8.50 -18.53
CA VAL A 607 -6.59 -7.06 -18.71
C VAL A 607 -5.17 -6.76 -18.28
N LEU A 608 -4.42 -6.11 -19.16
CA LEU A 608 -3.06 -5.65 -18.91
C LEU A 608 -3.04 -4.12 -18.87
N LEU A 609 -2.51 -3.59 -17.77
CA LEU A 609 -2.37 -2.17 -17.52
C LEU A 609 -0.89 -1.83 -17.36
N HIS A 610 -0.35 -1.08 -18.32
CA HIS A 610 1.02 -0.57 -18.24
C HIS A 610 1.04 0.76 -17.48
N ASN A 611 0.56 1.83 -18.12
CA ASN A 611 0.51 3.18 -17.57
C ASN A 611 -0.85 3.83 -17.88
N ALA A 612 -1.22 4.86 -17.12
CA ALA A 612 -2.52 5.51 -17.33
C ALA A 612 -2.58 6.47 -18.52
N SER A 613 -1.44 6.71 -19.19
CA SER A 613 -1.41 7.44 -20.47
C SER A 613 -1.68 6.52 -21.68
N GLU A 614 -1.70 5.21 -21.48
CA GLU A 614 -1.97 4.18 -22.47
C GLU A 614 -3.30 3.50 -22.19
N ALA A 615 -3.95 3.03 -23.24
CA ALA A 615 -5.17 2.25 -23.12
C ALA A 615 -4.86 0.89 -22.46
N PRO A 616 -5.69 0.41 -21.51
CA PRO A 616 -5.63 -0.97 -21.06
C PRO A 616 -5.77 -1.93 -22.25
N ARG A 617 -4.92 -2.97 -22.30
CA ARG A 617 -5.00 -4.01 -23.31
C ARG A 617 -5.88 -5.13 -22.79
N VAL A 618 -6.92 -5.48 -23.53
CA VAL A 618 -7.93 -6.46 -23.10
C VAL A 618 -7.87 -7.68 -24.02
N PHE A 619 -7.81 -8.87 -23.42
CA PHE A 619 -7.72 -10.13 -24.14
C PHE A 619 -8.83 -11.06 -23.71
N LYS A 620 -9.45 -11.71 -24.68
CA LYS A 620 -10.41 -12.79 -24.46
C LYS A 620 -9.77 -14.12 -24.80
N LEU A 621 -9.96 -15.12 -23.94
CA LEU A 621 -9.46 -16.47 -24.20
C LEU A 621 -10.36 -17.18 -25.22
N ASP A 622 -9.83 -17.50 -26.40
CA ASP A 622 -10.49 -18.44 -27.32
C ASP A 622 -10.26 -19.87 -26.80
N LEU A 623 -11.26 -20.42 -26.12
CA LEU A 623 -11.19 -21.78 -25.55
C LEU A 623 -11.00 -22.88 -26.61
N THR A 624 -11.40 -22.64 -27.87
CA THR A 624 -11.25 -23.64 -28.93
C THR A 624 -9.82 -23.75 -29.43
N LYS A 625 -9.11 -22.62 -29.47
CA LYS A 625 -7.71 -22.53 -29.90
C LYS A 625 -6.72 -22.53 -28.74
N MET A 626 -7.21 -22.29 -27.52
CA MET A 626 -6.44 -21.93 -26.33
C MET A 626 -5.46 -20.80 -26.65
N SER A 627 -5.97 -19.66 -27.11
CA SER A 627 -5.15 -18.50 -27.47
C SER A 627 -5.81 -17.21 -27.03
N TRP A 628 -5.01 -16.24 -26.56
CA TRP A 628 -5.48 -14.89 -26.30
C TRP A 628 -5.81 -14.16 -27.59
N VAL A 629 -6.98 -13.51 -27.63
CA VAL A 629 -7.41 -12.62 -28.71
C VAL A 629 -7.60 -11.23 -28.12
N GLU A 630 -6.81 -10.26 -28.59
CA GLU A 630 -6.97 -8.86 -28.19
C GLU A 630 -8.31 -8.32 -28.69
N VAL A 631 -9.06 -7.66 -27.82
CA VAL A 631 -10.40 -7.12 -28.10
C VAL A 631 -10.49 -5.67 -27.69
N GLU A 632 -11.25 -4.87 -28.44
CA GLU A 632 -11.52 -3.47 -28.10
C GLU A 632 -12.87 -3.26 -27.39
N ASP A 633 -13.69 -4.31 -27.28
CA ASP A 633 -15.02 -4.30 -26.69
C ASP A 633 -15.25 -5.61 -25.94
N ILE A 634 -15.88 -5.51 -24.76
CA ILE A 634 -16.27 -6.63 -23.90
C ILE A 634 -17.78 -6.92 -23.97
N GLY A 635 -18.44 -6.48 -25.03
CA GLY A 635 -19.84 -6.82 -25.32
C GLY A 635 -20.83 -6.11 -24.40
N GLY A 636 -20.51 -4.88 -23.98
CA GLY A 636 -21.34 -4.11 -23.06
C GLY A 636 -21.26 -4.54 -21.59
N GLY A 637 -20.40 -5.51 -21.23
CA GLY A 637 -20.10 -5.85 -19.84
C GLY A 637 -19.29 -4.77 -19.11
N ALA A 638 -19.06 -4.94 -17.81
CA ALA A 638 -18.16 -4.10 -17.02
C ALA A 638 -17.20 -4.97 -16.20
N LEU A 639 -15.95 -4.51 -16.09
CA LEU A 639 -14.92 -5.15 -15.29
C LEU A 639 -14.59 -4.27 -14.09
N PHE A 640 -14.54 -4.84 -12.90
CA PHE A 640 -14.11 -4.18 -11.67
C PHE A 640 -12.80 -4.82 -11.27
N LEU A 641 -11.70 -4.11 -11.49
CA LEU A 641 -10.35 -4.66 -11.31
C LEU A 641 -9.81 -4.27 -9.94
N ASP A 642 -9.18 -5.22 -9.26
CA ASP A 642 -8.33 -4.96 -8.10
C ASP A 642 -7.30 -6.08 -7.98
N HIS A 643 -6.16 -5.80 -7.38
CA HIS A 643 -5.09 -6.78 -7.22
C HIS A 643 -5.47 -7.93 -6.26
N ARG A 644 -6.50 -7.75 -5.42
CA ARG A 644 -7.06 -8.81 -4.54
C ARG A 644 -8.07 -9.66 -5.28
N THR A 645 -9.13 -9.02 -5.82
CA THR A 645 -10.20 -9.69 -6.56
C THR A 645 -10.75 -8.81 -7.67
N SER A 646 -11.05 -9.40 -8.82
CA SER A 646 -11.68 -8.73 -9.94
C SER A 646 -13.01 -9.38 -10.23
N HIS A 647 -14.00 -8.58 -10.63
CA HIS A 647 -15.35 -9.05 -10.94
C HIS A 647 -15.77 -8.61 -12.33
N GLY A 648 -16.37 -9.53 -13.08
CA GLY A 648 -17.05 -9.22 -14.34
C GLY A 648 -18.55 -9.13 -14.10
N VAL A 649 -19.18 -8.15 -14.73
CA VAL A 649 -20.63 -7.94 -14.67
C VAL A 649 -21.16 -7.85 -16.09
N GLY A 650 -22.13 -8.69 -16.42
CA GLY A 650 -22.87 -8.62 -17.67
C GLY A 650 -23.79 -7.41 -17.75
N SER A 651 -23.68 -6.64 -18.84
CA SER A 651 -24.63 -5.60 -19.25
C SER A 651 -25.20 -4.73 -18.10
N PRO A 652 -24.37 -3.95 -17.38
CA PRO A 652 -24.88 -3.06 -16.35
C PRO A 652 -25.77 -1.95 -16.93
N ASP A 653 -26.79 -1.56 -16.16
CA ASP A 653 -27.76 -0.55 -16.58
C ASP A 653 -27.12 0.85 -16.68
N GLY A 654 -27.85 1.82 -17.22
CA GLY A 654 -27.52 3.25 -17.05
C GLY A 654 -26.28 3.74 -17.82
N GLY A 655 -25.80 2.99 -18.82
CA GLY A 655 -24.62 3.38 -19.61
C GLY A 655 -23.29 3.06 -18.93
N HIS A 656 -23.31 2.14 -17.97
CA HIS A 656 -22.12 1.66 -17.25
C HIS A 656 -21.42 0.48 -17.94
N GLY A 657 -21.92 0.05 -19.10
CA GLY A 657 -21.34 -1.01 -19.91
C GLY A 657 -20.09 -0.54 -20.67
N ASN A 658 -19.32 -1.52 -21.13
CA ASN A 658 -18.04 -1.38 -21.81
C ASN A 658 -17.02 -0.50 -21.03
N ARG A 659 -16.92 -0.76 -19.72
CA ARG A 659 -16.09 0.02 -18.79
C ARG A 659 -15.24 -0.86 -17.89
N ILE A 660 -14.07 -0.34 -17.54
CA ILE A 660 -13.15 -0.94 -16.58
C ILE A 660 -13.07 -0.02 -15.37
N TYR A 661 -13.53 -0.47 -14.21
CA TYR A 661 -13.55 0.24 -12.95
C TYR A 661 -12.33 -0.12 -12.09
N PHE A 662 -11.77 0.87 -11.42
CA PHE A 662 -10.62 0.73 -10.51
C PHE A 662 -11.06 1.04 -9.07
N PRO A 663 -10.34 0.57 -8.03
CA PRO A 663 -10.75 0.74 -6.63
C PRO A 663 -10.48 2.17 -6.13
N ARG A 664 -10.89 3.16 -6.91
CA ARG A 664 -10.62 4.58 -6.71
C ARG A 664 -11.83 5.44 -7.04
N TYR A 665 -11.92 6.57 -6.36
CA TYR A 665 -12.96 7.55 -6.61
C TYR A 665 -12.48 8.98 -6.34
N SER A 666 -13.09 9.95 -7.01
CA SER A 666 -12.83 11.37 -6.78
C SER A 666 -13.36 11.83 -5.42
N VAL A 667 -12.93 13.02 -4.96
CA VAL A 667 -13.53 13.69 -3.79
C VAL A 667 -15.04 13.84 -3.95
N ASP A 668 -15.51 14.12 -5.17
CA ASP A 668 -16.95 14.19 -5.52
C ASP A 668 -17.63 12.82 -5.66
N ARG A 669 -16.99 11.73 -5.21
CA ARG A 669 -17.51 10.34 -5.25
C ARG A 669 -17.82 9.81 -6.65
N LYS A 670 -17.12 10.29 -7.68
CA LYS A 670 -17.17 9.69 -9.03
C LYS A 670 -16.18 8.53 -9.10
N PRO A 671 -16.57 7.34 -9.57
CA PRO A 671 -15.65 6.23 -9.71
C PRO A 671 -14.62 6.53 -10.80
N VAL A 672 -13.38 6.09 -10.61
CA VAL A 672 -12.38 6.08 -11.68
C VAL A 672 -12.65 4.89 -12.58
N SER A 673 -12.91 5.16 -13.86
CA SER A 673 -13.13 4.13 -14.86
C SER A 673 -12.43 4.47 -16.17
N TYR A 674 -12.06 3.43 -16.92
CA TYR A 674 -11.69 3.55 -18.32
C TYR A 674 -12.91 3.21 -19.17
N ASP A 675 -13.33 4.16 -20.00
CA ASP A 675 -14.39 4.01 -20.97
C ASP A 675 -13.81 3.43 -22.26
N MET A 676 -14.18 2.19 -22.60
CA MET A 676 -13.62 1.49 -23.75
C MET A 676 -14.14 2.03 -25.09
N ASP A 677 -15.34 2.60 -25.11
CA ASP A 677 -15.91 3.22 -26.32
C ASP A 677 -15.18 4.51 -26.66
N ASN A 678 -14.95 5.36 -25.66
CA ASN A 678 -14.30 6.66 -25.82
C ASN A 678 -12.77 6.58 -25.72
N LYS A 679 -12.24 5.42 -25.33
CA LYS A 679 -10.80 5.14 -25.14
C LYS A 679 -10.13 6.14 -24.19
N MET A 680 -10.77 6.45 -23.07
CA MET A 680 -10.29 7.44 -22.11
C MET A 680 -10.71 7.14 -20.68
N TYR A 681 -9.89 7.60 -19.74
CA TYR A 681 -10.23 7.58 -18.31
C TYR A 681 -11.22 8.70 -17.97
N TYR A 682 -12.23 8.36 -17.17
CA TYR A 682 -13.15 9.32 -16.57
C TYR A 682 -13.42 9.02 -15.09
N PRO A 683 -13.12 9.97 -14.18
CA PRO A 683 -12.18 11.09 -14.35
C PRO A 683 -10.77 10.61 -14.73
N SER A 684 -9.79 11.51 -14.86
CA SER A 684 -8.38 11.14 -15.07
C SER A 684 -7.93 10.07 -14.07
N PHE A 685 -6.97 9.21 -14.41
CA PHE A 685 -6.63 8.09 -13.53
C PHE A 685 -5.95 8.49 -12.20
N TYR A 686 -5.16 9.57 -12.20
CA TYR A 686 -4.32 10.00 -11.09
C TYR A 686 -5.04 10.98 -10.13
N GLY A 687 -4.56 11.08 -8.90
CA GLY A 687 -5.03 12.07 -7.91
C GLY A 687 -6.34 11.74 -7.21
N HIS A 688 -6.79 10.48 -7.28
CA HIS A 688 -8.03 10.03 -6.68
C HIS A 688 -7.80 9.18 -5.44
N ILE A 689 -8.82 9.11 -4.60
CA ILE A 689 -8.80 8.42 -3.31
C ILE A 689 -8.91 6.92 -3.57
N GLU A 690 -7.99 6.15 -2.99
CA GLU A 690 -7.95 4.69 -2.99
C GLU A 690 -7.80 4.22 -1.53
N PRO A 691 -8.78 3.51 -0.96
CA PRO A 691 -8.61 2.95 0.37
C PRO A 691 -7.59 1.80 0.37
N LEU A 692 -6.65 1.78 1.32
CA LEU A 692 -5.58 0.76 1.34
C LEU A 692 -6.12 -0.65 1.55
N ASN A 693 -6.98 -0.83 2.55
CA ASN A 693 -7.59 -2.12 2.88
C ASN A 693 -9.01 -2.19 2.30
N CYS A 694 -9.09 -2.40 0.99
CA CYS A 694 -10.35 -2.49 0.27
C CYS A 694 -10.46 -3.78 -0.54
N VAL A 695 -11.68 -4.16 -0.90
CA VAL A 695 -11.94 -5.24 -1.84
C VAL A 695 -13.31 -5.02 -2.49
N TRP A 696 -13.45 -5.39 -3.76
CA TRP A 696 -14.74 -5.42 -4.44
C TRP A 696 -15.60 -6.54 -3.86
N VAL A 697 -16.80 -6.26 -3.37
CA VAL A 697 -17.74 -7.26 -2.85
C VAL A 697 -19.06 -7.14 -3.58
N VAL A 698 -19.60 -8.27 -4.01
CA VAL A 698 -20.95 -8.35 -4.57
C VAL A 698 -21.89 -8.87 -3.48
N PRO A 699 -22.79 -8.05 -2.92
CA PRO A 699 -23.76 -8.52 -1.94
C PRO A 699 -24.58 -9.70 -2.47
N ASN A 700 -24.65 -10.78 -1.69
CA ASN A 700 -25.45 -11.93 -2.05
C ASN A 700 -26.93 -11.66 -1.73
N LEU A 701 -27.75 -11.50 -2.76
CA LEU A 701 -29.17 -11.18 -2.60
C LEU A 701 -30.07 -12.40 -2.50
N HIS A 702 -29.55 -13.59 -2.79
CA HIS A 702 -30.32 -14.82 -2.72
C HIS A 702 -30.02 -15.50 -1.38
N LYS A 703 -31.07 -15.83 -0.61
CA LYS A 703 -30.93 -16.81 0.46
C LYS A 703 -30.42 -18.09 -0.20
N ASN A 704 -29.33 -18.65 0.29
CA ASN A 704 -28.98 -20.04 0.01
C ASN A 704 -30.24 -20.86 0.33
N GLU A 705 -30.97 -21.30 -0.68
CA GLU A 705 -31.93 -22.36 -0.50
C GLU A 705 -31.10 -23.52 0.02
N SER A 706 -31.24 -23.81 1.31
CA SER A 706 -30.82 -25.09 1.85
C SER A 706 -31.50 -26.12 0.96
N THR A 707 -30.73 -26.77 0.09
CA THR A 707 -31.14 -27.97 -0.60
C THR A 707 -31.50 -28.96 0.50
N SER A 708 -32.79 -29.03 0.81
CA SER A 708 -33.36 -30.17 1.50
C SER A 708 -33.12 -31.36 0.57
N GLU A 709 -32.14 -32.18 0.92
CA GLU A 709 -31.99 -33.51 0.33
C GLU A 709 -33.26 -34.31 0.64
N ASP A 710 -33.95 -34.70 -0.43
CA ASP A 710 -34.73 -35.94 -0.51
C ASP A 710 -33.91 -36.97 -1.31
#